data_AF-H1SEZ3-F1
#
_entry.id   AF-H1SEZ3-F1
#
_cell.length_a   1.000
_cell.length_b   1.000
_cell.length_c   1.000
_cell.angle_alpha   90.00
_cell.angle_beta   90.00
_cell.angle_gamma   90.00
#
_symmetry.space_group_name_H-M   'P 1'
#
loop_
_entity.id
_entity.type
_entity.pdbx_description
1 polymer ?
#
loop_
_entity_poly.entity_id
_entity_poly.type
_entity_poly.pdbx_seq_one_letter_code
_entity_poly.pdbx_strand_id
1 'polypeptide(L)'
;MANDFLFTSESVSEGHPDKVADQISDAVLDAILAQDKYARVAAETLCNTGLVVLAGEITTTANVDYIQVARDTIKRIGYDNTEYGIDYKGCAVLVAYDKQSPDIAQGVDRASDDYLNQGAGDQGLMFGYACDETPELMPFPIYYSHRLVERQSQLRRDGRLPWLRPDAKSQVTVRYVEGRPHSVDTVVLSTQHSPDITQAQIREAVIEEIIKPVLPAAMLKDTKYLVNPTGRFVIGGPQGDCGLTGRKIIVDTYGGASPHGGGAFSGKDPSKVDRSAAYAARYVAKNVVAAGLARQCQVQVSYAIGVARPINVTVYTEGTGKISDEAIAALVQEHFDLRPKGIVQMLDLLRPIYEKTAACFFFAPGVAFLACRSFVLDQPGQGGAWRAMAARVESRDGKAARRVAFCYPAAARACALKTAGARIPRMPMSLDSTFSPSTPSPATVPGAAAPAFNLIRPQPYTEWAPQLDAATKAGLRRELEQGAVLFFPQLRFQFAPGEERFLDSRWSDGKAKNINLRANDQAVRGAIGGEQDLKDLYQLIRRYAEYSEKLVLSLFPEYGPHMVRAGTSLRPSEIAGRPVSWRKDDTRLHVDSFPSNPMLGQRLLRVFHNIDPQAPRVWRVGEPFGDFAKRFVPKTKGMWPGQARVMEMLHITKRRRSEYDHRMLQLHDLAKADLDYQANVAQQEFQFPPGSTWIVFSDQVLHAAMRGRAMMEQTYYLSPKAISDHTHSPEAVLARMLGRPMVAG
;
A
#
# COMPACT_ATOMS: atom_id res chain seq x y z
N MET A 1 20.02 -2.87 18.71
CA MET A 1 19.14 -3.96 19.22
C MET A 1 18.84 -4.85 18.03
N ALA A 2 19.13 -6.15 18.15
CA ALA A 2 18.88 -7.13 17.09
C ALA A 2 17.37 -7.26 16.88
N ASN A 3 16.86 -6.70 15.78
CA ASN A 3 15.46 -6.89 15.38
C ASN A 3 15.41 -8.11 14.47
N ASP A 4 15.22 -9.27 15.08
CA ASP A 4 14.87 -10.48 14.36
C ASP A 4 13.38 -10.43 14.01
N PHE A 5 13.02 -10.75 12.77
CA PHE A 5 11.63 -10.70 12.32
C PHE A 5 11.33 -11.78 11.28
N LEU A 6 10.04 -12.04 11.05
CA LEU A 6 9.56 -12.87 9.96
C LEU A 6 9.07 -11.96 8.82
N PHE A 7 9.50 -12.25 7.61
CA PHE A 7 9.05 -11.58 6.40
C PHE A 7 8.50 -12.60 5.41
N THR A 8 7.38 -12.27 4.78
CA THR A 8 6.68 -13.19 3.88
C THR A 8 6.44 -12.54 2.53
N SER A 9 6.73 -13.28 1.45
CA SER A 9 6.30 -12.92 0.10
C SER A 9 5.60 -14.11 -0.55
N GLU A 10 4.76 -13.82 -1.54
CA GLU A 10 4.01 -14.82 -2.31
C GLU A 10 4.21 -14.66 -3.80
N SER A 11 3.86 -15.70 -4.55
CA SER A 11 3.85 -15.72 -5.99
C SER A 11 2.75 -16.62 -6.53
N VAL A 12 2.43 -16.46 -7.81
CA VAL A 12 1.43 -17.25 -8.51
C VAL A 12 1.97 -17.70 -9.87
N SER A 13 1.60 -18.91 -10.29
CA SER A 13 1.99 -19.49 -11.57
C SER A 13 1.44 -18.73 -12.77
N GLU A 14 1.95 -19.05 -13.96
CA GLU A 14 1.38 -18.60 -15.24
C GLU A 14 -0.09 -19.01 -15.46
N GLY A 15 -0.60 -20.02 -14.75
CA GLY A 15 -1.98 -20.46 -14.88
C GLY A 15 -2.97 -19.70 -13.99
N HIS A 16 -2.50 -18.87 -13.05
CA HIS A 16 -3.39 -18.07 -12.22
C HIS A 16 -4.21 -17.09 -13.09
N PRO A 17 -5.52 -16.90 -12.88
CA PRO A 17 -6.36 -16.13 -13.80
C PRO A 17 -5.90 -14.68 -14.01
N ASP A 18 -5.47 -13.97 -12.96
CA ASP A 18 -4.83 -12.64 -13.14
C ASP A 18 -3.55 -12.70 -14.00
N LYS A 19 -2.76 -13.77 -13.87
CA LYS A 19 -1.56 -13.96 -14.70
C LYS A 19 -1.85 -14.42 -16.11
N VAL A 20 -2.97 -15.09 -16.34
CA VAL A 20 -3.49 -15.34 -17.69
C VAL A 20 -3.82 -14.00 -18.35
N ALA A 21 -4.52 -13.11 -17.64
CA ALA A 21 -4.85 -11.77 -18.15
C ALA A 21 -3.60 -10.93 -18.46
N ASP A 22 -2.63 -10.88 -17.55
CA ASP A 22 -1.34 -10.22 -17.78
C ASP A 22 -0.63 -10.75 -19.05
N GLN A 23 -0.56 -12.07 -19.20
CA GLN A 23 0.11 -12.70 -20.35
C GLN A 23 -0.58 -12.41 -21.67
N ILE A 24 -1.91 -12.41 -21.70
CA ILE A 24 -2.67 -12.06 -22.91
C ILE A 24 -2.44 -10.59 -23.27
N SER A 25 -2.50 -9.69 -22.28
CA SER A 25 -2.23 -8.26 -22.47
C SER A 25 -0.84 -8.01 -23.06
N ASP A 26 0.21 -8.69 -22.57
CA ASP A 26 1.56 -8.54 -23.11
C ASP A 26 1.80 -9.30 -24.43
N ALA A 27 1.11 -10.41 -24.67
CA ALA A 27 1.14 -11.08 -25.97
C ALA A 27 0.54 -10.20 -27.07
N VAL A 28 -0.54 -9.46 -26.76
CA VAL A 28 -1.11 -8.45 -27.67
C VAL A 28 -0.10 -7.33 -27.93
N LEU A 29 0.56 -6.81 -26.90
CA LEU A 29 1.62 -5.80 -27.05
C LEU A 29 2.77 -6.30 -27.94
N ASP A 30 3.28 -7.51 -27.69
CA ASP A 30 4.39 -8.08 -28.47
C ASP A 30 3.98 -8.32 -29.93
N ALA A 31 2.78 -8.82 -30.19
CA ALA A 31 2.27 -9.01 -31.54
C ALA A 31 2.18 -7.69 -32.33
N ILE A 32 1.84 -6.59 -31.65
CA ILE A 32 1.82 -5.24 -32.22
C ILE A 32 3.24 -4.74 -32.46
N LEU A 33 4.12 -4.75 -31.44
CA LEU A 33 5.49 -4.23 -31.54
C LEU A 33 6.38 -4.98 -32.54
N ALA A 34 6.04 -6.23 -32.85
CA ALA A 34 6.69 -7.00 -33.91
C ALA A 34 6.48 -6.38 -35.30
N GLN A 35 5.37 -5.67 -35.52
CA GLN A 35 5.00 -5.06 -36.80
C GLN A 35 5.15 -3.53 -36.78
N ASP A 36 4.85 -2.88 -35.65
CA ASP A 36 4.87 -1.43 -35.47
C ASP A 36 5.56 -1.06 -34.14
N LYS A 37 6.83 -0.68 -34.24
CA LYS A 37 7.67 -0.35 -33.08
C LYS A 37 7.26 0.93 -32.35
N TYR A 38 6.44 1.79 -32.97
CA TYR A 38 6.04 3.07 -32.39
C TYR A 38 4.56 3.08 -31.97
N ALA A 39 3.90 1.93 -32.00
CA ALA A 39 2.54 1.75 -31.55
C ALA A 39 2.35 2.24 -30.10
N ARG A 40 1.16 2.81 -29.84
CA ARG A 40 0.69 3.12 -28.49
C ARG A 40 -0.29 2.05 -28.05
N VAL A 41 -0.02 1.38 -26.94
CA VAL A 41 -0.81 0.24 -26.47
C VAL A 41 -1.12 0.42 -24.99
N ALA A 42 -2.39 0.26 -24.64
CA ALA A 42 -2.91 0.08 -23.29
C ALA A 42 -3.95 -1.07 -23.35
N ALA A 43 -3.45 -2.30 -23.41
CA ALA A 43 -4.26 -3.50 -23.58
C ALA A 43 -4.63 -4.12 -22.22
N GLU A 44 -5.89 -4.06 -21.86
CA GLU A 44 -6.45 -4.68 -20.65
C GLU A 44 -7.17 -5.98 -21.01
N THR A 45 -7.07 -6.97 -20.11
CA THR A 45 -7.69 -8.27 -20.28
C THR A 45 -8.48 -8.63 -19.02
N LEU A 46 -9.72 -9.11 -19.20
CA LEU A 46 -10.51 -9.78 -18.19
C LEU A 46 -10.70 -11.25 -18.59
N CYS A 47 -10.48 -12.17 -17.65
CA CYS A 47 -10.68 -13.60 -17.82
C CYS A 47 -11.69 -14.13 -16.81
N ASN A 48 -12.67 -14.91 -17.24
CA ASN A 48 -13.64 -15.61 -16.39
C ASN A 48 -14.01 -16.96 -17.03
N THR A 49 -14.95 -17.69 -16.43
CA THR A 49 -15.43 -19.01 -16.90
C THR A 49 -15.84 -18.95 -18.37
N GLY A 50 -15.03 -19.56 -19.24
CA GLY A 50 -15.27 -19.61 -20.68
C GLY A 50 -15.24 -18.25 -21.41
N LEU A 51 -14.74 -17.18 -20.79
CA LEU A 51 -14.78 -15.82 -21.32
C LEU A 51 -13.44 -15.10 -21.19
N VAL A 52 -13.04 -14.45 -22.27
CA VAL A 52 -11.94 -13.48 -22.33
C VAL A 52 -12.51 -12.18 -22.92
N VAL A 53 -12.29 -11.06 -22.25
CA VAL A 53 -12.64 -9.73 -22.75
C VAL A 53 -11.36 -8.93 -22.89
N LEU A 54 -11.09 -8.46 -24.10
CA LEU A 54 -9.97 -7.59 -24.45
C LEU A 54 -10.51 -6.16 -24.60
N ALA A 55 -9.98 -5.22 -23.83
CA ALA A 55 -10.43 -3.83 -23.81
C ALA A 55 -9.29 -2.84 -23.61
N GLY A 56 -9.52 -1.56 -23.87
CA GLY A 56 -8.54 -0.48 -23.70
C GLY A 56 -8.23 0.22 -25.03
N GLU A 57 -7.10 0.92 -25.09
CA GLU A 57 -6.78 1.81 -26.21
C GLU A 57 -5.53 1.37 -26.99
N ILE A 58 -5.68 1.22 -28.31
CA ILE A 58 -4.60 0.85 -29.21
C ILE A 58 -4.55 1.79 -30.41
N THR A 59 -3.36 2.36 -30.64
CA THR A 59 -3.04 3.15 -31.83
C THR A 59 -1.84 2.51 -32.52
N THR A 60 -2.06 1.88 -33.67
CA THR A 60 -1.02 1.17 -34.42
C THR A 60 -1.37 1.04 -35.91
N THR A 61 -0.36 0.81 -36.74
CA THR A 61 -0.53 0.34 -38.13
C THR A 61 -0.44 -1.19 -38.28
N ALA A 62 -0.17 -1.92 -37.20
CA ALA A 62 -0.08 -3.38 -37.21
C ALA A 62 -1.43 -4.03 -37.52
N ASN A 63 -1.40 -5.16 -38.23
CA ASN A 63 -2.58 -6.00 -38.44
C ASN A 63 -2.44 -7.26 -37.59
N VAL A 64 -3.17 -7.32 -36.47
CA VAL A 64 -3.06 -8.38 -35.47
C VAL A 64 -4.42 -9.05 -35.29
N ASP A 65 -4.43 -10.38 -35.35
CA ASP A 65 -5.58 -11.18 -34.93
C ASP A 65 -5.56 -11.36 -33.41
N TYR A 66 -6.22 -10.44 -32.70
CA TYR A 66 -6.26 -10.43 -31.24
C TYR A 66 -6.92 -11.68 -30.65
N ILE A 67 -7.89 -12.28 -31.37
CA ILE A 67 -8.57 -13.50 -30.93
C ILE A 67 -7.57 -14.65 -30.95
N GLN A 68 -6.84 -14.81 -32.06
CA GLN A 68 -5.86 -15.86 -32.19
C GLN A 68 -4.71 -15.70 -31.18
N VAL A 69 -4.22 -14.47 -30.95
CA VAL A 69 -3.21 -14.18 -29.91
C VAL A 69 -3.67 -14.63 -28.52
N ALA A 70 -4.91 -14.29 -28.13
CA ALA A 70 -5.44 -14.71 -26.84
C ALA A 70 -5.54 -16.25 -26.73
N ARG A 71 -6.02 -16.91 -27.78
CA ARG A 71 -6.14 -18.38 -27.83
C ARG A 71 -4.78 -19.07 -27.75
N ASP A 72 -3.79 -18.60 -28.51
CA ASP A 72 -2.45 -19.17 -28.49
C ASP A 72 -1.77 -18.98 -27.13
N THR A 73 -2.02 -17.84 -26.48
CA THR A 73 -1.54 -17.58 -25.11
C THR A 73 -2.15 -18.55 -24.10
N ILE A 74 -3.47 -18.74 -24.13
CA ILE A 74 -4.18 -19.70 -23.25
C ILE A 74 -3.67 -21.13 -23.47
N LYS A 75 -3.49 -21.52 -24.73
CA LYS A 75 -2.92 -22.82 -25.11
C LYS A 75 -1.50 -23.00 -24.55
N ARG A 76 -0.63 -21.99 -24.71
CA ARG A 76 0.76 -22.02 -24.23
C ARG A 76 0.84 -22.18 -22.71
N ILE A 77 -0.07 -21.56 -21.96
CA ILE A 77 -0.16 -21.69 -20.50
C ILE A 77 -0.53 -23.14 -20.10
N GLY A 78 -1.24 -23.86 -20.96
CA GLY A 78 -1.65 -25.25 -20.75
C GLY A 78 -3.15 -25.42 -20.47
N TYR A 79 -3.96 -24.45 -20.86
CA TYR A 79 -5.42 -24.55 -20.84
C TYR A 79 -5.94 -25.07 -22.19
N ASP A 80 -5.70 -26.37 -22.42
CA ASP A 80 -6.04 -27.11 -23.65
C ASP A 80 -7.09 -28.20 -23.45
N ASN A 81 -7.67 -28.23 -22.25
CA ASN A 81 -8.71 -29.17 -21.85
C ASN A 81 -9.80 -28.42 -21.08
N THR A 82 -11.05 -28.58 -21.52
CA THR A 82 -12.24 -27.98 -20.90
C THR A 82 -12.35 -28.30 -19.41
N GLU A 83 -11.86 -29.45 -18.96
CA GLU A 83 -11.87 -29.86 -17.55
C GLU A 83 -10.94 -29.04 -16.64
N TYR A 84 -10.04 -28.24 -17.21
CA TYR A 84 -9.14 -27.36 -16.46
C TYR A 84 -9.78 -25.99 -16.15
N GLY A 85 -10.95 -25.73 -16.74
CA GLY A 85 -11.84 -24.61 -16.44
C GLY A 85 -11.93 -23.54 -17.52
N ILE A 86 -10.90 -23.42 -18.34
CA ILE A 86 -10.95 -22.67 -19.60
C ILE A 86 -10.23 -23.49 -20.67
N ASP A 87 -10.75 -23.45 -21.90
CA ASP A 87 -10.15 -24.10 -23.07
C ASP A 87 -9.95 -23.07 -24.17
N TYR A 88 -8.74 -23.03 -24.75
CA TYR A 88 -8.40 -22.11 -25.83
C TYR A 88 -9.27 -22.29 -27.08
N LYS A 89 -9.87 -23.47 -27.32
CA LYS A 89 -10.78 -23.66 -28.46
C LYS A 89 -12.20 -23.19 -28.14
N GLY A 90 -12.71 -23.55 -26.96
CA GLY A 90 -14.09 -23.32 -26.57
C GLY A 90 -14.39 -21.94 -25.97
N CYS A 91 -13.40 -21.18 -25.50
CA CYS A 91 -13.66 -19.89 -24.84
C CYS A 91 -14.17 -18.83 -25.83
N ALA A 92 -15.09 -17.99 -25.35
CA ALA A 92 -15.50 -16.76 -26.02
C ALA A 92 -14.41 -15.70 -25.84
N VAL A 93 -14.01 -15.06 -26.94
CA VAL A 93 -13.06 -13.93 -26.90
C VAL A 93 -13.77 -12.71 -27.47
N LEU A 94 -14.01 -11.71 -26.63
CA LEU A 94 -14.65 -10.45 -27.00
C LEU A 94 -13.56 -9.39 -27.17
N VAL A 95 -13.54 -8.72 -28.32
CA VAL A 95 -12.58 -7.65 -28.61
C VAL A 95 -13.32 -6.32 -28.60
N ALA A 96 -12.91 -5.44 -27.69
CA ALA A 96 -13.48 -4.12 -27.45
C ALA A 96 -12.36 -3.06 -27.29
N TYR A 97 -11.39 -3.07 -28.20
CA TYR A 97 -10.34 -2.04 -28.25
C TYR A 97 -10.82 -0.80 -29.01
N ASP A 98 -10.54 0.37 -28.46
CA ASP A 98 -10.80 1.68 -29.06
C ASP A 98 -9.49 2.38 -29.46
N LYS A 99 -9.59 3.46 -30.24
CA LYS A 99 -8.45 4.34 -30.53
C LYS A 99 -8.17 5.27 -29.35
N GLN A 100 -6.90 5.55 -29.07
CA GLN A 100 -6.52 6.47 -28.00
C GLN A 100 -7.07 7.89 -28.24
N SER A 101 -7.48 8.59 -27.18
CA SER A 101 -8.01 9.96 -27.27
C SER A 101 -7.00 10.94 -27.91
N PRO A 102 -7.44 11.78 -28.89
CA PRO A 102 -6.59 12.81 -29.49
C PRO A 102 -6.02 13.82 -28.47
N ASP A 103 -6.75 14.12 -27.39
CA ASP A 103 -6.33 15.09 -26.37
C ASP A 103 -5.12 14.58 -25.57
N ILE A 104 -5.03 13.26 -25.34
CA ILE A 104 -3.88 12.61 -24.70
C ILE A 104 -2.69 12.57 -25.67
N ALA A 105 -2.95 12.28 -26.95
CA ALA A 105 -1.90 12.26 -27.97
C ALA A 105 -1.19 13.62 -28.13
N GLN A 106 -1.95 14.73 -28.11
CA GLN A 106 -1.38 16.09 -28.22
C GLN A 106 -0.43 16.45 -27.05
N GLY A 107 -0.76 16.05 -25.82
CA GLY A 107 0.07 16.34 -24.63
C GLY A 107 1.36 15.50 -24.55
N VAL A 108 1.38 14.33 -25.19
CA VAL A 108 2.55 13.43 -25.24
C VAL A 108 3.49 13.80 -26.38
N ASP A 109 2.94 14.14 -27.55
CA ASP A 109 3.74 14.32 -28.78
C ASP A 109 4.30 15.74 -28.95
N ARG A 110 3.79 16.75 -28.22
CA ARG A 110 4.28 18.14 -28.27
C ARG A 110 4.90 18.58 -26.95
N ALA A 111 6.18 18.26 -26.77
CA ALA A 111 7.02 18.93 -25.79
C ALA A 111 8.41 19.18 -26.41
N SER A 112 8.63 20.40 -26.92
CA SER A 112 9.93 20.98 -27.32
C SER A 112 10.55 20.52 -28.66
N ASP A 113 11.46 21.35 -29.19
CA ASP A 113 12.31 21.12 -30.36
C ASP A 113 13.38 20.02 -30.14
N ASP A 114 13.63 19.63 -28.88
CA ASP A 114 14.48 18.50 -28.51
C ASP A 114 13.70 17.19 -28.56
N TYR A 115 14.12 16.28 -29.46
CA TYR A 115 13.52 14.96 -29.63
C TYR A 115 13.40 14.18 -28.30
N LEU A 116 14.28 14.39 -27.32
CA LEU A 116 14.27 13.67 -26.03
C LEU A 116 13.27 14.23 -25.01
N ASN A 117 12.65 15.38 -25.27
CA ASN A 117 11.72 16.03 -24.36
C ASN A 117 10.27 15.55 -24.47
N GLN A 118 10.02 14.35 -25.03
CA GLN A 118 8.70 13.72 -24.95
C GLN A 118 8.29 13.58 -23.47
N GLY A 119 7.15 14.19 -23.13
CA GLY A 119 6.62 14.18 -21.77
C GLY A 119 6.14 12.79 -21.33
N ALA A 120 6.07 12.58 -20.03
CA ALA A 120 5.39 11.40 -19.50
C ALA A 120 3.91 11.40 -19.92
N GLY A 121 3.41 10.26 -20.42
CA GLY A 121 2.02 10.15 -20.88
C GLY A 121 0.97 10.13 -19.78
N ASP A 122 1.41 9.98 -18.52
CA ASP A 122 0.58 10.13 -17.33
C ASP A 122 1.47 10.63 -16.18
N GLN A 123 0.86 11.15 -15.12
CA GLN A 123 1.53 11.32 -13.84
C GLN A 123 1.79 9.96 -13.20
N GLY A 124 2.89 9.84 -12.45
CA GLY A 124 3.14 8.57 -11.76
C GLY A 124 4.34 8.61 -10.83
N LEU A 125 4.41 7.61 -9.97
CA LEU A 125 5.52 7.36 -9.06
C LEU A 125 5.96 5.90 -9.22
N MET A 126 7.25 5.65 -9.32
CA MET A 126 7.81 4.33 -9.61
C MET A 126 8.94 4.04 -8.63
N PHE A 127 9.08 2.77 -8.27
CA PHE A 127 10.11 2.31 -7.36
C PHE A 127 10.98 1.22 -7.99
N GLY A 128 12.28 1.37 -7.79
CA GLY A 128 13.32 0.40 -8.05
C GLY A 128 13.86 -0.11 -6.73
N TYR A 129 14.14 -1.40 -6.62
CA TYR A 129 14.81 -1.94 -5.44
C TYR A 129 15.81 -3.02 -5.84
N ALA A 130 16.91 -3.14 -5.11
CA ALA A 130 17.86 -4.25 -5.19
C ALA A 130 18.50 -4.51 -3.83
N CYS A 131 18.84 -5.76 -3.53
CA CYS A 131 19.62 -6.14 -2.36
C CYS A 131 20.53 -7.34 -2.66
N ASP A 132 21.60 -7.54 -1.90
CA ASP A 132 22.60 -8.61 -2.09
C ASP A 132 22.21 -9.97 -1.45
N GLU A 133 20.93 -10.18 -1.14
CA GLU A 133 20.43 -11.41 -0.50
C GLU A 133 20.42 -12.64 -1.43
N THR A 134 20.33 -12.40 -2.74
CA THR A 134 20.31 -13.42 -3.79
C THR A 134 21.24 -13.05 -4.93
N PRO A 135 21.73 -14.02 -5.74
CA PRO A 135 22.61 -13.73 -6.88
C PRO A 135 22.02 -12.73 -7.89
N GLU A 136 20.70 -12.68 -8.01
CA GLU A 136 19.95 -11.82 -8.93
C GLU A 136 19.66 -10.43 -8.35
N LEU A 137 20.20 -10.16 -7.18
CA LEU A 137 20.03 -8.95 -6.41
C LEU A 137 18.56 -8.65 -6.07
N MET A 138 17.80 -9.68 -5.72
CA MET A 138 16.39 -9.65 -5.34
C MET A 138 16.19 -10.02 -3.86
N PRO A 139 15.13 -9.52 -3.19
CA PRO A 139 14.78 -9.99 -1.86
C PRO A 139 14.55 -11.49 -1.86
N PHE A 140 15.12 -12.18 -0.87
CA PHE A 140 15.08 -13.64 -0.78
C PHE A 140 13.65 -14.22 -0.84
N PRO A 141 12.65 -13.70 -0.11
CA PRO A 141 11.34 -14.35 -0.01
C PRO A 141 10.58 -14.34 -1.34
N ILE A 142 10.56 -13.20 -2.05
CA ILE A 142 9.90 -13.11 -3.35
C ILE A 142 10.63 -13.92 -4.42
N TYR A 143 11.97 -13.91 -4.38
CA TYR A 143 12.79 -14.69 -5.29
C TYR A 143 12.42 -16.17 -5.25
N TYR A 144 12.40 -16.78 -4.06
CA TYR A 144 12.09 -18.20 -3.95
C TYR A 144 10.61 -18.52 -4.14
N SER A 145 9.69 -17.63 -3.77
CA SER A 145 8.27 -17.78 -4.15
C SER A 145 8.12 -17.89 -5.67
N HIS A 146 8.80 -17.05 -6.47
CA HIS A 146 8.80 -17.21 -7.93
C HIS A 146 9.40 -18.55 -8.39
N ARG A 147 10.57 -18.92 -7.86
CA ARG A 147 11.26 -20.16 -8.27
C ARG A 147 10.44 -21.41 -7.98
N LEU A 148 9.61 -21.40 -6.94
CA LEU A 148 8.72 -22.53 -6.61
C LEU A 148 7.63 -22.74 -7.67
N VAL A 149 6.91 -21.68 -8.06
CA VAL A 149 5.87 -21.79 -9.10
C VAL A 149 6.47 -21.98 -10.50
N GLU A 150 7.71 -21.51 -10.73
CA GLU A 150 8.49 -21.84 -11.93
C GLU A 150 8.72 -23.34 -12.04
N ARG A 151 9.25 -23.93 -10.97
CA ARG A 151 9.58 -25.35 -10.92
C ARG A 151 8.33 -26.21 -11.08
N GLN A 152 7.21 -25.81 -10.47
CA GLN A 152 5.91 -26.42 -10.69
C GLN A 152 5.54 -26.42 -12.18
N SER A 153 5.68 -25.27 -12.86
CA SER A 153 5.32 -25.15 -14.28
C SER A 153 6.25 -25.97 -15.18
N GLN A 154 7.54 -26.04 -14.85
CA GLN A 154 8.51 -26.90 -15.55
C GLN A 154 8.11 -28.38 -15.46
N LEU A 155 7.88 -28.89 -14.24
CA LEU A 155 7.52 -30.29 -13.97
C LEU A 155 6.19 -30.70 -14.62
N ARG A 156 5.25 -29.75 -14.72
CA ARG A 156 4.00 -29.95 -15.44
C ARG A 156 4.24 -30.06 -16.95
N ARG A 157 4.96 -29.10 -17.52
CA ARG A 157 5.18 -29.00 -18.97
C ARG A 157 6.08 -30.13 -19.52
N ASP A 158 7.05 -30.59 -18.75
CA ASP A 158 7.91 -31.72 -19.14
C ASP A 158 7.31 -33.10 -18.83
N GLY A 159 6.14 -33.13 -18.18
CA GLY A 159 5.38 -34.35 -17.91
C GLY A 159 5.92 -35.21 -16.75
N ARG A 160 6.93 -34.76 -15.99
CA ARG A 160 7.41 -35.49 -14.80
C ARG A 160 6.36 -35.59 -13.70
N LEU A 161 5.51 -34.57 -13.56
CA LEU A 161 4.34 -34.59 -12.68
C LEU A 161 3.08 -34.32 -13.52
N PRO A 162 2.57 -35.32 -14.27
CA PRO A 162 1.53 -35.12 -15.28
C PRO A 162 0.15 -34.83 -14.69
N TRP A 163 -0.02 -35.03 -13.38
CA TRP A 163 -1.23 -34.70 -12.65
C TRP A 163 -1.31 -33.22 -12.25
N LEU A 164 -0.24 -32.44 -12.40
CA LEU A 164 -0.27 -30.99 -12.17
C LEU A 164 -1.10 -30.28 -13.24
N ARG A 165 -1.89 -29.31 -12.81
CA ARG A 165 -2.64 -28.41 -13.69
C ARG A 165 -2.05 -26.98 -13.63
N PRO A 166 -2.44 -26.06 -14.54
CA PRO A 166 -1.74 -24.79 -14.70
C PRO A 166 -1.74 -23.87 -13.48
N ASP A 167 -2.81 -23.81 -12.69
CA ASP A 167 -2.94 -22.85 -11.58
C ASP A 167 -2.19 -23.30 -10.32
N ALA A 168 -1.31 -22.46 -9.79
CA ALA A 168 -0.61 -22.68 -8.54
C ALA A 168 -0.24 -21.36 -7.85
N LYS A 169 -0.07 -21.42 -6.53
CA LYS A 169 0.28 -20.32 -5.63
C LYS A 169 1.37 -20.79 -4.68
N SER A 170 2.33 -19.93 -4.39
CA SER A 170 3.38 -20.19 -3.40
C SER A 170 3.53 -19.03 -2.44
N GLN A 171 3.99 -19.32 -1.24
CA GLN A 171 4.31 -18.33 -0.22
C GLN A 171 5.50 -18.81 0.60
N VAL A 172 6.45 -17.92 0.85
CA VAL A 172 7.68 -18.23 1.59
C VAL A 172 7.83 -17.21 2.71
N THR A 173 7.85 -17.70 3.95
CA THR A 173 8.11 -16.93 5.16
C THR A 173 9.53 -17.20 5.64
N VAL A 174 10.31 -16.14 5.79
CA VAL A 174 11.75 -16.20 6.09
C VAL A 174 12.01 -15.47 7.40
N ARG A 175 12.81 -16.09 8.25
CA ARG A 175 13.38 -15.45 9.43
C ARG A 175 14.57 -14.61 9.03
N TYR A 176 14.50 -13.32 9.35
CA TYR A 176 15.61 -12.39 9.23
C TYR A 176 16.27 -12.21 10.59
N VAL A 177 17.60 -12.26 10.60
CA VAL A 177 18.45 -11.99 11.77
C VAL A 177 19.45 -10.92 11.35
N GLU A 178 19.54 -9.84 12.12
CA GLU A 178 20.39 -8.67 11.80
C GLU A 178 20.20 -8.13 10.36
N GLY A 179 18.95 -8.17 9.87
CA GLY A 179 18.59 -7.72 8.53
C GLY A 179 19.07 -8.65 7.40
N ARG A 180 19.40 -9.91 7.69
CA ARG A 180 19.79 -10.93 6.69
C ARG A 180 18.86 -12.14 6.74
N PRO A 181 18.54 -12.75 5.59
CA PRO A 181 17.86 -14.05 5.56
C PRO A 181 18.68 -15.10 6.32
N HIS A 182 18.08 -15.70 7.34
CA HIS A 182 18.73 -16.71 8.18
C HIS A 182 18.20 -18.12 7.91
N SER A 183 16.87 -18.31 7.95
CA SER A 183 16.24 -19.61 7.69
C SER A 183 14.81 -19.46 7.18
N VAL A 184 14.30 -20.47 6.46
CA VAL A 184 12.91 -20.51 6.01
C VAL A 184 12.05 -21.07 7.14
N ASP A 185 11.09 -20.28 7.63
CA ASP A 185 10.18 -20.71 8.69
C ASP A 185 9.06 -21.59 8.12
N THR A 186 8.38 -21.09 7.08
CA THR A 186 7.20 -21.74 6.49
C THR A 186 7.20 -21.61 4.97
N VAL A 187 6.88 -22.70 4.29
CA VAL A 187 6.61 -22.72 2.84
C VAL A 187 5.18 -23.22 2.62
N VAL A 188 4.39 -22.41 1.90
CA VAL A 188 3.07 -22.80 1.42
C VAL A 188 3.14 -23.01 -0.09
N LEU A 189 2.62 -24.14 -0.57
CA LEU A 189 2.44 -24.35 -2.01
C LEU A 189 1.07 -24.99 -2.24
N SER A 190 0.20 -24.24 -2.92
CA SER A 190 -1.11 -24.70 -3.36
C SER A 190 -1.07 -24.88 -4.87
N THR A 191 -1.23 -26.10 -5.36
CA THR A 191 -1.22 -26.40 -6.79
C THR A 191 -2.51 -27.08 -7.22
N GLN A 192 -3.02 -26.67 -8.36
CA GLN A 192 -4.13 -27.32 -9.04
C GLN A 192 -3.67 -28.71 -9.52
N HIS A 193 -4.55 -29.69 -9.44
CA HIS A 193 -4.21 -31.09 -9.71
C HIS A 193 -5.36 -31.91 -10.29
N SER A 194 -5.02 -33.07 -10.88
CA SER A 194 -5.98 -34.10 -11.28
C SER A 194 -6.79 -34.61 -10.08
N PRO A 195 -8.08 -34.92 -10.24
CA PRO A 195 -8.89 -35.53 -9.18
C PRO A 195 -8.40 -36.90 -8.70
N ASP A 196 -7.53 -37.58 -9.46
CA ASP A 196 -7.12 -38.97 -9.25
C ASP A 196 -5.93 -39.15 -8.30
N ILE A 197 -5.20 -38.08 -7.97
CA ILE A 197 -4.05 -38.13 -7.06
C ILE A 197 -4.47 -37.82 -5.63
N THR A 198 -3.93 -38.58 -4.67
CA THR A 198 -4.21 -38.38 -3.25
C THR A 198 -3.42 -37.22 -2.66
N GLN A 199 -3.96 -36.59 -1.61
CA GLN A 199 -3.29 -35.49 -0.91
C GLN A 199 -1.90 -35.88 -0.34
N ALA A 200 -1.72 -37.13 0.08
CA ALA A 200 -0.43 -37.62 0.59
C ALA A 200 0.64 -37.62 -0.52
N GLN A 201 0.29 -38.13 -1.71
CA GLN A 201 1.17 -38.13 -2.89
C GLN A 201 1.48 -36.72 -3.38
N ILE A 202 0.48 -35.82 -3.40
CA ILE A 202 0.69 -34.41 -3.74
C ILE A 202 1.70 -33.79 -2.76
N ARG A 203 1.50 -33.98 -1.46
CA ARG A 203 2.37 -33.43 -0.42
C ARG A 203 3.81 -33.89 -0.58
N GLU A 204 4.03 -35.20 -0.75
CA GLU A 204 5.36 -35.76 -0.94
C GLU A 204 6.03 -35.22 -2.21
N ALA A 205 5.36 -35.30 -3.35
CA ALA A 205 5.92 -34.85 -4.62
C ALA A 205 6.23 -33.35 -4.64
N VAL A 206 5.36 -32.52 -4.07
CA VAL A 206 5.60 -31.07 -3.96
C VAL A 206 6.83 -30.79 -3.09
N ILE A 207 7.00 -31.49 -1.96
CA ILE A 207 8.15 -31.27 -1.08
C ILE A 207 9.45 -31.72 -1.76
N GLU A 208 9.49 -32.94 -2.31
CA GLU A 208 10.72 -33.54 -2.82
C GLU A 208 11.12 -33.04 -4.21
N GLU A 209 10.16 -32.77 -5.11
CA GLU A 209 10.44 -32.41 -6.51
C GLU A 209 10.41 -30.90 -6.78
N ILE A 210 9.71 -30.13 -5.92
CA ILE A 210 9.56 -28.67 -6.06
C ILE A 210 10.30 -27.92 -4.96
N ILE A 211 9.95 -28.13 -3.69
CA ILE A 211 10.42 -27.25 -2.60
C ILE A 211 11.90 -27.47 -2.31
N LYS A 212 12.32 -28.71 -2.02
CA LYS A 212 13.71 -29.04 -1.68
C LYS A 212 14.71 -28.77 -2.82
N PRO A 213 14.39 -29.01 -4.11
CA PRO A 213 15.31 -28.69 -5.19
C PRO A 213 15.46 -27.19 -5.47
N VAL A 214 14.49 -26.37 -5.05
CA VAL A 214 14.49 -24.93 -5.29
C VAL A 214 15.16 -24.17 -4.14
N LEU A 215 14.83 -24.50 -2.89
CA LEU A 215 15.34 -23.79 -1.72
C LEU A 215 16.72 -24.32 -1.28
N PRO A 216 17.65 -23.45 -0.83
CA PRO A 216 18.94 -23.89 -0.32
C PRO A 216 18.77 -24.83 0.88
N ALA A 217 19.38 -26.02 0.82
CA ALA A 217 19.24 -27.04 1.87
C ALA A 217 19.62 -26.51 3.26
N ALA A 218 20.63 -25.63 3.34
CA ALA A 218 21.07 -25.01 4.60
C ALA A 218 19.99 -24.15 5.28
N MET A 219 18.98 -23.68 4.53
CA MET A 219 17.93 -22.82 5.05
C MET A 219 16.63 -23.56 5.41
N LEU A 220 16.56 -24.87 5.15
CA LEU A 220 15.36 -25.70 5.32
C LEU A 220 15.28 -26.44 6.67
N LYS A 221 16.04 -25.98 7.67
CA LYS A 221 16.06 -26.60 9.00
C LYS A 221 14.78 -26.25 9.76
N ASP A 222 14.06 -27.26 10.25
CA ASP A 222 12.82 -27.14 11.01
C ASP A 222 11.68 -26.38 10.27
N THR A 223 11.75 -26.33 8.93
CA THR A 223 10.79 -25.63 8.08
C THR A 223 9.44 -26.33 8.05
N LYS A 224 8.36 -25.54 8.18
CA LYS A 224 6.97 -26.02 8.05
C LYS A 224 6.56 -26.05 6.59
N TYR A 225 6.11 -27.21 6.11
CA TYR A 225 5.58 -27.36 4.75
C TYR A 225 4.06 -27.47 4.78
N LEU A 226 3.37 -26.50 4.16
CA LEU A 226 1.92 -26.47 3.97
C LEU A 226 1.62 -26.68 2.48
N VAL A 227 1.33 -27.93 2.10
CA VAL A 227 0.98 -28.29 0.72
C VAL A 227 -0.53 -28.47 0.62
N ASN A 228 -1.18 -27.73 -0.28
CA ASN A 228 -2.62 -27.74 -0.49
C ASN A 228 -3.41 -27.74 0.85
N PRO A 229 -3.22 -26.74 1.74
CA PRO A 229 -3.80 -26.76 3.09
C PRO A 229 -5.34 -26.75 3.11
N THR A 230 -5.98 -26.27 2.04
CA THR A 230 -7.45 -26.33 1.85
C THR A 230 -7.94 -27.71 1.39
N GLY A 231 -7.02 -28.67 1.18
CA GLY A 231 -7.32 -29.97 0.61
C GLY A 231 -7.37 -29.93 -0.91
N ARG A 232 -8.53 -30.29 -1.48
CA ARG A 232 -8.68 -30.52 -2.92
C ARG A 232 -8.67 -29.21 -3.72
N PHE A 233 -7.82 -29.13 -4.75
CA PHE A 233 -7.74 -28.00 -5.68
C PHE A 233 -7.78 -28.53 -7.14
N VAL A 234 -8.97 -28.95 -7.59
CA VAL A 234 -9.16 -29.51 -8.95
C VAL A 234 -9.64 -28.45 -9.94
N ILE A 235 -10.56 -27.59 -9.51
CA ILE A 235 -11.07 -26.44 -10.26
C ILE A 235 -10.12 -25.26 -10.01
N GLY A 236 -9.60 -24.64 -11.06
CA GLY A 236 -8.66 -23.53 -10.99
C GLY A 236 -8.76 -22.65 -12.23
N GLY A 237 -7.84 -21.69 -12.37
CA GLY A 237 -7.84 -20.78 -13.51
C GLY A 237 -9.09 -19.89 -13.57
N PRO A 238 -9.46 -19.38 -14.76
CA PRO A 238 -10.61 -18.49 -14.93
C PRO A 238 -11.97 -19.07 -14.51
N GLN A 239 -12.10 -20.40 -14.36
CA GLN A 239 -13.31 -21.01 -13.79
C GLN A 239 -13.36 -20.88 -12.26
N GLY A 240 -12.20 -20.96 -11.61
CA GLY A 240 -12.09 -20.89 -10.16
C GLY A 240 -12.12 -19.46 -9.61
N ASP A 241 -11.65 -18.48 -10.39
CA ASP A 241 -11.58 -17.08 -10.00
C ASP A 241 -11.52 -16.15 -11.22
N CYS A 242 -12.01 -14.91 -11.08
CA CYS A 242 -11.94 -13.90 -12.12
C CYS A 242 -10.54 -13.29 -12.19
N GLY A 243 -9.98 -13.17 -13.39
CA GLY A 243 -8.65 -12.61 -13.64
C GLY A 243 -8.71 -11.25 -14.31
N LEU A 244 -7.91 -10.30 -13.84
CA LEU A 244 -7.73 -9.00 -14.52
C LEU A 244 -6.24 -8.63 -14.61
N THR A 245 -5.88 -8.00 -15.72
CA THR A 245 -4.56 -7.41 -15.95
C THR A 245 -4.18 -6.48 -14.80
N GLY A 246 -2.92 -6.54 -14.33
CA GLY A 246 -2.41 -5.63 -13.30
C GLY A 246 -2.92 -5.88 -11.89
N ARG A 247 -3.48 -7.06 -11.58
CA ARG A 247 -3.90 -7.43 -10.20
C ARG A 247 -2.82 -8.15 -9.38
N LYS A 248 -1.63 -8.29 -9.95
CA LYS A 248 -0.48 -8.97 -9.31
C LYS A 248 0.79 -8.09 -9.23
N ILE A 249 0.63 -6.76 -9.17
CA ILE A 249 1.75 -5.79 -9.17
C ILE A 249 2.81 -5.98 -8.07
N ILE A 250 2.45 -6.50 -6.89
CA ILE A 250 3.43 -6.79 -5.84
C ILE A 250 4.21 -8.08 -6.13
N VAL A 251 3.54 -9.06 -6.73
CA VAL A 251 4.18 -10.28 -7.26
C VAL A 251 5.09 -9.91 -8.43
N ASP A 252 4.72 -8.92 -9.26
CA ASP A 252 5.53 -8.46 -10.39
C ASP A 252 6.77 -7.67 -9.99
N THR A 253 6.88 -7.25 -8.74
CA THR A 253 7.96 -6.39 -8.28
C THR A 253 8.79 -7.06 -7.19
N TYR A 254 8.63 -6.62 -5.94
CA TYR A 254 9.57 -6.94 -4.86
C TYR A 254 8.91 -7.71 -3.71
N GLY A 255 7.69 -8.24 -3.92
CA GLY A 255 6.99 -9.06 -2.93
C GLY A 255 6.79 -8.40 -1.58
N GLY A 256 6.65 -7.07 -1.57
CA GLY A 256 6.47 -6.26 -0.37
C GLY A 256 7.76 -5.71 0.25
N ALA A 257 8.94 -6.07 -0.25
CA ALA A 257 10.22 -5.61 0.31
C ALA A 257 10.53 -4.14 0.01
N SER A 258 9.86 -3.56 -0.99
CA SER A 258 9.95 -2.15 -1.37
C SER A 258 8.55 -1.58 -1.59
N PRO A 259 8.35 -0.27 -1.38
CA PRO A 259 7.14 0.42 -1.83
C PRO A 259 6.86 0.21 -3.31
N HIS A 260 5.60 0.39 -3.69
CA HIS A 260 5.14 0.25 -5.07
C HIS A 260 4.41 1.50 -5.56
N GLY A 261 4.49 1.76 -6.86
CA GLY A 261 3.95 2.94 -7.53
C GLY A 261 2.43 2.99 -7.68
N GLY A 262 1.83 1.81 -7.74
CA GLY A 262 0.42 1.58 -8.07
C GLY A 262 0.19 1.23 -9.54
N GLY A 263 1.06 1.69 -10.45
CA GLY A 263 0.96 1.40 -11.88
C GLY A 263 1.24 -0.07 -12.22
N ALA A 264 0.33 -0.71 -12.96
CA ALA A 264 0.55 -2.03 -13.55
C ALA A 264 1.46 -1.94 -14.79
N PHE A 265 2.06 -3.08 -15.17
CA PHE A 265 3.00 -3.17 -16.29
C PHE A 265 2.37 -3.73 -17.56
N SER A 266 1.78 -4.92 -17.46
CA SER A 266 1.26 -5.70 -18.59
C SER A 266 0.33 -4.89 -19.50
N GLY A 267 0.44 -5.09 -20.81
CA GLY A 267 -0.40 -4.43 -21.81
C GLY A 267 -0.03 -2.98 -22.13
N LYS A 268 1.00 -2.42 -21.49
CA LYS A 268 1.42 -1.02 -21.72
C LYS A 268 2.67 -0.94 -22.58
N ASP A 269 2.65 -0.12 -23.63
CA ASP A 269 3.87 0.17 -24.39
C ASP A 269 4.89 1.00 -23.59
N PRO A 270 6.17 1.04 -24.01
CA PRO A 270 7.25 1.64 -23.22
C PRO A 270 7.14 3.15 -22.98
N SER A 271 6.27 3.88 -23.68
CA SER A 271 6.06 5.29 -23.38
C SER A 271 5.23 5.52 -22.12
N LYS A 272 4.56 4.48 -21.61
CA LYS A 272 3.87 4.53 -20.32
C LYS A 272 4.91 4.38 -19.20
N VAL A 273 5.15 5.47 -18.49
CA VAL A 273 6.18 5.55 -17.45
C VAL A 273 5.98 4.54 -16.32
N ASP A 274 4.74 4.08 -16.08
CA ASP A 274 4.46 3.01 -15.09
C ASP A 274 5.34 1.79 -15.30
N ARG A 275 5.53 1.41 -16.57
CA ARG A 275 6.38 0.30 -16.99
C ARG A 275 7.82 0.75 -17.12
N SER A 276 8.11 1.66 -18.04
CA SER A 276 9.48 1.98 -18.41
C SER A 276 10.29 2.60 -17.26
N ALA A 277 9.69 3.50 -16.47
CA ALA A 277 10.40 4.09 -15.34
C ALA A 277 10.56 3.14 -14.15
N ALA A 278 9.65 2.18 -13.94
CA ALA A 278 9.87 1.11 -12.97
C ALA A 278 11.05 0.21 -13.40
N TYR A 279 11.18 -0.09 -14.69
CA TYR A 279 12.30 -0.87 -15.23
C TYR A 279 13.61 -0.10 -15.05
N ALA A 280 13.61 1.20 -15.37
CA ALA A 280 14.77 2.07 -15.18
C ALA A 280 15.15 2.18 -13.70
N ALA A 281 14.19 2.36 -12.79
CA ALA A 281 14.46 2.45 -11.37
C ALA A 281 15.09 1.15 -10.83
N ARG A 282 14.58 -0.03 -11.25
CA ARG A 282 15.25 -1.31 -10.96
C ARG A 282 16.67 -1.32 -11.50
N TYR A 283 16.84 -0.97 -12.78
CA TYR A 283 18.13 -1.00 -13.45
C TYR A 283 19.15 -0.18 -12.67
N VAL A 284 18.79 1.04 -12.27
CA VAL A 284 19.61 1.90 -11.42
C VAL A 284 19.91 1.24 -10.07
N ALA A 285 18.90 0.81 -9.31
CA ALA A 285 19.09 0.18 -8.00
C ALA A 285 20.02 -1.04 -8.07
N LYS A 286 19.85 -1.88 -9.08
CA LYS A 286 20.69 -3.06 -9.34
C LYS A 286 22.13 -2.67 -9.63
N ASN A 287 22.36 -1.62 -10.44
CA ASN A 287 23.71 -1.11 -10.74
C ASN A 287 24.40 -0.58 -9.47
N VAL A 288 23.68 0.13 -8.60
CA VAL A 288 24.21 0.64 -7.31
C VAL A 288 24.70 -0.51 -6.43
N VAL A 289 23.87 -1.54 -6.23
CA VAL A 289 24.23 -2.70 -5.41
C VAL A 289 25.34 -3.53 -6.06
N ALA A 290 25.25 -3.79 -7.37
CA ALA A 290 26.27 -4.55 -8.11
C ALA A 290 27.64 -3.85 -8.17
N ALA A 291 27.67 -2.51 -8.09
CA ALA A 291 28.89 -1.73 -7.98
C ALA A 291 29.52 -1.78 -6.56
N GLY A 292 28.81 -2.34 -5.58
CA GLY A 292 29.25 -2.41 -4.19
C GLY A 292 29.16 -1.07 -3.45
N LEU A 293 28.36 -0.13 -3.95
CA LEU A 293 28.12 1.14 -3.27
C LEU A 293 27.18 1.00 -2.08
N ALA A 294 26.30 -0.01 -2.09
CA ALA A 294 25.41 -0.34 -1.00
C ALA A 294 25.10 -1.85 -1.03
N ARG A 295 24.64 -2.41 0.09
CA ARG A 295 24.12 -3.79 0.12
C ARG A 295 22.69 -3.86 -0.37
N GLN A 296 21.90 -2.82 -0.08
CA GLN A 296 20.56 -2.65 -0.61
C GLN A 296 20.33 -1.20 -1.02
N CYS A 297 19.48 -1.01 -2.03
CA CYS A 297 19.20 0.29 -2.60
C CYS A 297 17.76 0.33 -3.10
N GLN A 298 17.01 1.33 -2.65
CA GLN A 298 15.73 1.73 -3.20
C GLN A 298 15.91 3.01 -4.01
N VAL A 299 15.28 3.09 -5.18
CA VAL A 299 15.24 4.27 -6.04
C VAL A 299 13.78 4.65 -6.26
N GLN A 300 13.39 5.88 -6.00
CA GLN A 300 12.09 6.43 -6.36
C GLN A 300 12.24 7.42 -7.51
N VAL A 301 11.40 7.29 -8.53
CA VAL A 301 11.30 8.26 -9.63
C VAL A 301 9.84 8.71 -9.76
N SER A 302 9.59 9.99 -10.02
CA SER A 302 8.22 10.49 -10.26
C SER A 302 8.13 11.46 -11.43
N TYR A 303 6.97 11.47 -12.10
CA TYR A 303 6.71 12.32 -13.27
C TYR A 303 5.38 13.06 -13.13
N ALA A 304 5.32 14.25 -13.73
CA ALA A 304 4.09 14.94 -14.05
C ALA A 304 3.75 14.66 -15.53
N ILE A 305 2.45 14.55 -15.82
CA ILE A 305 1.96 14.40 -17.19
C ILE A 305 2.49 15.54 -18.08
N GLY A 306 2.97 15.20 -19.28
CA GLY A 306 3.54 16.15 -20.25
C GLY A 306 4.95 16.65 -19.92
N VAL A 307 5.55 16.26 -18.79
CA VAL A 307 6.91 16.67 -18.40
C VAL A 307 7.89 15.52 -18.61
N ALA A 308 8.96 15.77 -19.36
CA ALA A 308 9.96 14.73 -19.68
C ALA A 308 10.93 14.45 -18.53
N ARG A 309 11.37 15.49 -17.81
CA ARG A 309 12.28 15.32 -16.69
C ARG A 309 11.52 14.82 -15.46
N PRO A 310 12.07 13.85 -14.70
CA PRO A 310 11.49 13.47 -13.42
C PRO A 310 11.36 14.68 -12.49
N ILE A 311 10.25 14.76 -11.75
CA ILE A 311 10.08 15.75 -10.67
C ILE A 311 11.04 15.42 -9.53
N ASN A 312 11.27 14.13 -9.28
CA ASN A 312 12.11 13.65 -8.20
C ASN A 312 12.83 12.36 -8.62
N VAL A 313 14.10 12.25 -8.20
CA VAL A 313 14.88 11.01 -8.14
C VAL A 313 15.43 10.90 -6.73
N THR A 314 14.91 9.99 -5.92
CA THR A 314 15.36 9.77 -4.54
C THR A 314 16.01 8.40 -4.41
N VAL A 315 17.12 8.32 -3.70
CA VAL A 315 17.84 7.07 -3.38
C VAL A 315 17.81 6.86 -1.88
N TYR A 316 17.55 5.62 -1.45
CA TYR A 316 17.63 5.20 -0.05
C TYR A 316 18.41 3.89 0.05
N THR A 317 19.52 3.88 0.78
CA THR A 317 20.32 2.64 0.98
C THR A 317 20.07 1.96 2.33
N GLU A 318 19.12 2.48 3.10
CA GLU A 318 18.75 1.99 4.43
C GLU A 318 19.96 1.81 5.37
N GLY A 319 20.90 2.75 5.30
CA GLY A 319 22.12 2.74 6.11
C GLY A 319 23.17 1.71 5.67
N THR A 320 23.02 1.11 4.48
CA THR A 320 24.01 0.16 3.94
C THR A 320 24.96 0.77 2.91
N GLY A 321 24.79 2.05 2.57
CA GLY A 321 25.64 2.78 1.65
C GLY A 321 27.06 3.01 2.18
N LYS A 322 28.07 2.85 1.31
CA LYS A 322 29.47 3.25 1.56
C LYS A 322 29.69 4.76 1.44
N ILE A 323 28.79 5.44 0.72
CA ILE A 323 28.72 6.89 0.58
C ILE A 323 27.28 7.34 0.88
N SER A 324 27.06 8.64 1.08
CA SER A 324 25.72 9.14 1.44
C SER A 324 24.70 8.91 0.33
N ASP A 325 23.43 8.77 0.71
CA ASP A 325 22.32 8.57 -0.22
C ASP A 325 22.21 9.73 -1.22
N GLU A 326 22.52 10.96 -0.81
CA GLU A 326 22.56 12.15 -1.68
C GLU A 326 23.67 12.05 -2.72
N ALA A 327 24.84 11.53 -2.35
CA ALA A 327 25.95 11.34 -3.29
C ALA A 327 25.61 10.27 -4.33
N ILE A 328 24.94 9.18 -3.92
CA ILE A 328 24.45 8.15 -4.86
C ILE A 328 23.40 8.76 -5.78
N ALA A 329 22.45 9.53 -5.26
CA ALA A 329 21.42 10.19 -6.06
C ALA A 329 22.00 11.15 -7.10
N ALA A 330 23.05 11.90 -6.77
CA ALA A 330 23.75 12.77 -7.71
C ALA A 330 24.38 11.97 -8.85
N LEU A 331 25.06 10.86 -8.53
CA LEU A 331 25.65 9.98 -9.55
C LEU A 331 24.59 9.31 -10.43
N VAL A 332 23.44 8.96 -9.86
CA VAL A 332 22.32 8.43 -10.64
C VAL A 332 21.87 9.45 -11.67
N GLN A 333 21.70 10.71 -11.29
CA GLN A 333 21.29 11.77 -12.20
C GLN A 333 22.36 12.11 -13.25
N GLU A 334 23.63 11.94 -12.93
CA GLU A 334 24.74 12.17 -13.87
C GLU A 334 24.84 11.06 -14.93
N HIS A 335 24.61 9.81 -14.55
CA HIS A 335 24.91 8.65 -15.39
C HIS A 335 23.70 8.03 -16.10
N PHE A 336 22.48 8.24 -15.62
CA PHE A 336 21.27 7.64 -16.20
C PHE A 336 20.33 8.72 -16.72
N ASP A 337 19.96 8.62 -18.01
CA ASP A 337 18.91 9.47 -18.58
C ASP A 337 17.53 8.89 -18.22
N LEU A 338 16.93 9.46 -17.18
CA LEU A 338 15.62 9.07 -16.68
C LEU A 338 14.48 9.88 -17.33
N ARG A 339 14.67 10.46 -18.52
CA ARG A 339 13.52 10.95 -19.32
C ARG A 339 12.82 9.76 -20.00
N PRO A 340 11.49 9.78 -20.25
CA PRO A 340 10.78 8.64 -20.85
C PRO A 340 11.43 8.10 -22.13
N LYS A 341 11.78 8.98 -23.09
CA LYS A 341 12.51 8.57 -24.31
C LYS A 341 13.93 8.11 -24.03
N GLY A 342 14.63 8.77 -23.10
CA GLY A 342 15.97 8.36 -22.65
C GLY A 342 15.98 6.94 -22.11
N ILE A 343 14.97 6.58 -21.31
CA ILE A 343 14.77 5.23 -20.78
C ILE A 343 14.51 4.22 -21.89
N VAL A 344 13.59 4.53 -22.82
CA VAL A 344 13.26 3.66 -23.94
C VAL A 344 14.50 3.36 -24.80
N GLN A 345 15.36 4.35 -25.02
CA GLN A 345 16.62 4.18 -25.76
C GLN A 345 17.66 3.41 -24.94
N MET A 346 17.86 3.79 -23.67
CA MET A 346 18.84 3.19 -22.76
C MET A 346 18.60 1.69 -22.59
N LEU A 347 17.33 1.27 -22.50
CA LEU A 347 16.93 -0.11 -22.25
C LEU A 347 16.50 -0.85 -23.54
N ASP A 348 16.52 -0.19 -24.70
CA ASP A 348 16.09 -0.73 -25.99
C ASP A 348 14.71 -1.41 -25.90
N LEU A 349 13.69 -0.63 -25.52
CA LEU A 349 12.37 -1.15 -25.15
C LEU A 349 11.41 -1.35 -26.35
N LEU A 350 11.70 -0.79 -27.54
CA LEU A 350 10.81 -0.91 -28.70
C LEU A 350 10.97 -2.24 -29.45
N ARG A 351 10.76 -3.34 -28.72
CA ARG A 351 10.91 -4.73 -29.17
C ARG A 351 9.79 -5.61 -28.59
N PRO A 352 9.42 -6.71 -29.26
CA PRO A 352 8.46 -7.68 -28.73
C PRO A 352 9.13 -8.60 -27.70
N ILE A 353 9.19 -8.16 -26.44
CA ILE A 353 9.92 -8.81 -25.35
C ILE A 353 9.11 -8.91 -24.05
N TYR A 354 7.85 -8.48 -24.04
CA TYR A 354 7.05 -8.27 -22.83
C TYR A 354 6.30 -9.50 -22.36
N GLU A 355 5.89 -10.42 -23.24
CA GLU A 355 5.13 -11.62 -22.87
C GLU A 355 5.87 -12.45 -21.81
N LYS A 356 7.20 -12.51 -21.93
CA LYS A 356 8.08 -13.21 -20.98
C LYS A 356 8.08 -12.58 -19.58
N THR A 357 7.69 -11.31 -19.45
CA THR A 357 7.63 -10.58 -18.18
C THR A 357 6.30 -10.77 -17.45
N ALA A 358 5.26 -11.23 -18.16
CA ALA A 358 3.91 -11.39 -17.65
C ALA A 358 3.66 -12.73 -16.96
N ALA A 359 4.25 -13.82 -17.47
CA ALA A 359 4.46 -15.03 -16.69
C ALA A 359 5.57 -14.74 -15.65
N CYS A 360 5.63 -15.51 -14.56
CA CYS A 360 6.67 -15.35 -13.53
C CYS A 360 8.00 -14.84 -14.07
N PHE A 361 8.70 -14.02 -13.28
CA PHE A 361 9.99 -13.38 -13.56
C PHE A 361 9.89 -12.06 -14.33
N PHE A 362 9.44 -11.02 -13.63
CA PHE A 362 9.85 -9.66 -14.02
C PHE A 362 11.34 -9.41 -13.69
N PHE A 363 11.86 -10.04 -12.62
CA PHE A 363 13.24 -9.83 -12.15
C PHE A 363 14.03 -11.10 -11.77
N ALA A 364 13.48 -12.31 -11.97
CA ALA A 364 14.16 -13.56 -11.64
C ALA A 364 14.96 -14.13 -12.84
N PRO A 365 15.83 -15.12 -12.62
CA PRO A 365 16.82 -15.56 -13.60
C PRO A 365 16.15 -16.29 -14.78
N GLY A 366 16.48 -15.90 -16.00
CA GLY A 366 16.02 -16.54 -17.25
C GLY A 366 15.13 -15.67 -18.12
N VAL A 367 14.42 -14.69 -17.56
CA VAL A 367 13.78 -13.62 -18.34
C VAL A 367 14.83 -12.54 -18.56
N ALA A 368 15.53 -12.68 -19.69
CA ALA A 368 16.70 -11.90 -20.08
C ALA A 368 16.40 -10.42 -20.39
N PHE A 369 15.39 -9.80 -19.76
CA PHE A 369 15.01 -8.42 -20.01
C PHE A 369 16.00 -7.43 -19.37
N LEU A 370 16.56 -7.79 -18.20
CA LEU A 370 17.64 -7.05 -17.52
C LEU A 370 18.95 -7.87 -17.38
N ALA A 371 19.01 -9.04 -18.02
CA ALA A 371 20.26 -9.82 -18.16
C ALA A 371 20.95 -9.56 -19.51
N CYS A 372 20.22 -9.19 -20.57
CA CYS A 372 20.82 -8.74 -21.82
C CYS A 372 21.30 -7.29 -21.66
N ARG A 373 22.58 -7.15 -21.34
CA ARG A 373 23.32 -5.96 -20.85
C ARG A 373 23.20 -5.72 -19.35
N SER A 374 23.81 -6.62 -18.57
CA SER A 374 24.67 -6.12 -17.50
C SER A 374 25.73 -5.21 -18.14
N PHE A 375 25.45 -3.91 -18.25
CA PHE A 375 26.49 -2.90 -18.55
C PHE A 375 27.51 -2.84 -17.40
N VAL A 376 27.15 -3.38 -16.23
CA VAL A 376 28.09 -3.80 -15.19
C VAL A 376 28.79 -5.07 -15.67
N LEU A 377 29.74 -4.94 -16.61
CA LEU A 377 31.06 -5.61 -16.61
C LEU A 377 31.76 -5.63 -17.97
N ASP A 378 31.07 -5.45 -19.10
CA ASP A 378 31.65 -5.72 -20.44
C ASP A 378 31.77 -4.52 -21.39
N GLN A 379 31.54 -3.29 -20.91
CA GLN A 379 31.83 -2.07 -21.67
C GLN A 379 33.09 -1.39 -21.11
N PRO A 380 34.16 -1.19 -21.90
CA PRO A 380 35.36 -0.49 -21.44
C PRO A 380 34.98 0.96 -21.07
N GLY A 381 34.97 1.29 -19.77
CA GLY A 381 34.84 2.67 -19.29
C GLY A 381 33.93 2.88 -18.07
N GLN A 382 32.66 2.47 -18.12
CA GLN A 382 31.68 2.89 -17.11
C GLN A 382 31.66 2.05 -15.82
N GLY A 383 31.65 0.71 -15.92
CA GLY A 383 31.73 -0.16 -14.72
C GLY A 383 33.07 0.00 -13.96
N GLY A 384 34.13 0.39 -14.67
CA GLY A 384 35.41 0.76 -14.09
C GLY A 384 35.35 2.05 -13.28
N ALA A 385 34.57 3.06 -13.69
CA ALA A 385 34.44 4.33 -12.98
C ALA A 385 33.77 4.17 -11.62
N TRP A 386 32.64 3.44 -11.55
CA TRP A 386 31.92 3.20 -10.30
C TRP A 386 32.70 2.32 -9.31
N ARG A 387 33.39 1.27 -9.81
CA ARG A 387 34.27 0.43 -8.98
C ARG A 387 35.54 1.16 -8.55
N ALA A 388 36.15 1.95 -9.42
CA ALA A 388 37.30 2.79 -9.07
C ALA A 388 36.93 3.87 -8.06
N MET A 389 35.70 4.39 -8.09
CA MET A 389 35.19 5.29 -7.05
C MET A 389 34.97 4.58 -5.72
N ALA A 390 34.35 3.39 -5.72
CA ALA A 390 34.22 2.58 -4.51
C ALA A 390 35.60 2.27 -3.89
N ALA A 391 36.60 1.95 -4.73
CA ALA A 391 37.98 1.73 -4.30
C ALA A 391 38.70 3.02 -3.83
N ARG A 392 38.39 4.18 -4.43
CA ARG A 392 38.93 5.49 -4.00
C ARG A 392 38.35 5.93 -2.65
N VAL A 393 37.09 5.62 -2.36
CA VAL A 393 36.47 5.84 -1.04
C VAL A 393 37.15 4.97 0.02
N GLU A 394 37.42 3.69 -0.27
CA GLU A 394 38.20 2.81 0.62
C GLU A 394 39.64 3.30 0.88
N SER A 395 40.23 4.06 -0.06
CA SER A 395 41.58 4.61 0.10
C SER A 395 41.67 5.87 0.98
N ARG A 396 40.55 6.55 1.27
CA ARG A 396 40.52 7.77 2.11
C ARG A 396 40.34 7.48 3.60
N ASP A 397 39.71 6.36 3.97
CA ASP A 397 39.56 5.92 5.35
C ASP A 397 40.66 4.91 5.72
N GLY A 398 41.87 5.42 5.89
CA GLY A 398 43.03 4.60 6.27
C GLY A 398 42.95 4.08 7.71
N LYS A 399 42.65 2.78 7.89
CA LYS A 399 43.53 1.77 8.52
C LYS A 399 42.78 0.46 8.81
N ALA A 400 43.44 -0.64 8.42
CA ALA A 400 43.21 -2.06 8.75
C ALA A 400 42.40 -2.90 7.72
N ALA A 401 43.03 -3.20 6.58
CA ALA A 401 42.62 -4.33 5.74
C ALA A 401 43.61 -5.51 5.90
N ARG A 402 43.22 -6.54 6.67
CA ARG A 402 43.76 -7.89 6.50
C ARG A 402 43.08 -8.52 5.29
N ARG A 403 43.88 -9.05 4.37
CA ARG A 403 43.46 -9.78 3.17
C ARG A 403 42.50 -10.91 3.54
N VAL A 404 41.29 -10.89 2.98
CA VAL A 404 40.49 -12.10 2.75
C VAL A 404 40.27 -12.20 1.24
N ALA A 405 41.07 -13.05 0.61
CA ALA A 405 40.86 -13.45 -0.78
C ALA A 405 39.84 -14.58 -0.78
N PHE A 406 38.64 -14.35 -1.33
CA PHE A 406 37.73 -15.42 -1.71
C PHE A 406 37.96 -15.74 -3.20
N CYS A 407 38.70 -16.83 -3.43
CA CYS A 407 38.73 -17.53 -4.72
C CYS A 407 37.38 -18.24 -4.93
N TYR A 408 36.65 -17.89 -5.98
CA TYR A 408 35.64 -18.77 -6.58
C TYR A 408 36.33 -19.66 -7.62
N PRO A 409 36.23 -21.00 -7.56
CA PRO A 409 36.69 -21.85 -8.63
C PRO A 409 35.63 -21.94 -9.73
N ALA A 410 36.02 -21.58 -10.94
CA ALA A 410 35.32 -21.92 -12.16
C ALA A 410 35.60 -23.39 -12.52
N ALA A 411 34.58 -24.22 -12.66
CA ALA A 411 34.63 -25.42 -13.49
C ALA A 411 33.22 -26.00 -13.70
N ALA A 412 32.63 -25.73 -14.85
CA ALA A 412 31.70 -26.64 -15.51
C ALA A 412 32.44 -27.30 -16.66
N ARG A 413 32.68 -28.61 -16.58
CA ARG A 413 32.94 -29.47 -17.75
C ARG A 413 32.43 -30.89 -17.48
N ALA A 414 31.77 -31.40 -18.49
CA ALA A 414 31.08 -32.67 -18.56
C ALA A 414 31.97 -33.90 -18.32
N CYS A 415 31.40 -34.97 -17.79
CA CYS A 415 31.72 -36.32 -18.25
C CYS A 415 30.60 -37.32 -17.91
N ALA A 416 30.36 -38.23 -18.85
CA ALA A 416 29.33 -39.26 -18.84
C ALA A 416 29.77 -40.54 -18.09
N LEU A 417 28.77 -41.40 -17.82
CA LEU A 417 28.84 -42.85 -17.56
C LEU A 417 29.49 -43.32 -16.24
N LYS A 418 28.68 -43.94 -15.36
CA LYS A 418 28.66 -45.41 -15.17
C LYS A 418 27.64 -45.85 -14.12
N THR A 419 26.98 -46.95 -14.47
CA THR A 419 26.08 -47.78 -13.67
C THR A 419 26.83 -48.63 -12.63
N ALA A 420 26.31 -48.67 -11.40
CA ALA A 420 26.44 -49.73 -10.38
C ALA A 420 25.53 -49.29 -9.20
N GLY A 421 24.61 -50.06 -8.62
CA GLY A 421 24.58 -51.51 -8.42
C GLY A 421 24.93 -51.86 -6.97
N ALA A 422 24.12 -51.49 -5.97
CA ALA A 422 24.15 -52.05 -4.61
C ALA A 422 22.87 -51.67 -3.83
N ARG A 423 21.88 -52.57 -3.72
CA ARG A 423 21.62 -53.50 -2.60
C ARG A 423 21.27 -52.82 -1.25
N ILE A 424 19.96 -52.82 -1.03
CA ILE A 424 19.21 -52.63 0.21
C ILE A 424 19.62 -53.67 1.27
N PRO A 425 19.64 -53.31 2.56
CA PRO A 425 19.26 -54.21 3.64
C PRO A 425 17.93 -53.74 4.28
N ARG A 426 16.93 -54.62 4.22
CA ARG A 426 15.71 -54.62 5.04
C ARG A 426 16.05 -55.18 6.41
N MET A 427 15.43 -54.64 7.47
CA MET A 427 14.74 -55.35 8.57
C MET A 427 14.61 -54.43 9.80
N PRO A 428 13.69 -54.71 10.75
CA PRO A 428 12.31 -55.17 10.60
C PRO A 428 11.32 -54.29 11.39
N MET A 429 10.04 -54.37 11.01
CA MET A 429 8.94 -53.96 11.87
C MET A 429 8.83 -54.90 13.07
N SER A 430 8.70 -54.35 14.27
CA SER A 430 8.03 -55.00 15.39
C SER A 430 6.87 -54.11 15.83
N LEU A 431 5.66 -54.56 15.52
CA LEU A 431 4.44 -54.18 16.23
C LEU A 431 4.51 -54.82 17.61
N ASP A 432 4.32 -54.03 18.66
CA ASP A 432 3.55 -54.51 19.80
C ASP A 432 2.85 -53.34 20.51
N SER A 433 1.59 -53.62 20.79
CA SER A 433 0.56 -52.79 21.37
C SER A 433 0.67 -52.71 22.89
N THR A 434 0.40 -51.54 23.47
CA THR A 434 -0.50 -51.41 24.63
C THR A 434 -0.98 -49.97 24.76
N PHE A 435 -2.29 -49.79 24.59
CA PHE A 435 -3.03 -48.60 24.99
C PHE A 435 -3.27 -48.62 26.51
N SER A 436 -3.12 -47.48 27.18
CA SER A 436 -4.02 -47.10 28.28
C SER A 436 -4.01 -45.57 28.47
N PRO A 437 -5.16 -44.95 28.83
CA PRO A 437 -5.41 -43.52 28.61
C PRO A 437 -5.15 -42.69 29.86
N SER A 438 -4.50 -41.53 29.71
CA SER A 438 -4.45 -40.50 30.75
C SER A 438 -4.96 -39.16 30.20
N THR A 439 -6.21 -38.87 30.55
CA THR A 439 -6.82 -37.58 30.88
C THR A 439 -6.42 -36.31 30.10
N PRO A 440 -7.39 -35.62 29.46
CA PRO A 440 -7.13 -34.37 28.74
C PRO A 440 -6.90 -33.20 29.72
N SER A 441 -5.81 -32.47 29.49
CA SER A 441 -5.58 -31.16 30.12
C SER A 441 -6.56 -30.13 29.52
N PRO A 442 -7.15 -29.24 30.32
CA PRO A 442 -8.35 -28.50 29.94
C PRO A 442 -8.08 -27.46 28.85
N ALA A 443 -9.06 -27.34 27.96
CA ALA A 443 -9.15 -26.31 26.95
C ALA A 443 -8.92 -24.90 27.54
N THR A 444 -7.94 -24.18 27.01
CA THR A 444 -7.88 -22.72 27.15
C THR A 444 -9.03 -22.12 26.37
N VAL A 445 -10.01 -21.63 27.12
CA VAL A 445 -11.11 -20.76 26.69
C VAL A 445 -10.55 -19.54 25.94
N PRO A 446 -11.11 -19.13 24.79
CA PRO A 446 -10.80 -17.85 24.18
C PRO A 446 -11.53 -16.74 24.93
N GLY A 447 -10.79 -15.75 25.45
CA GLY A 447 -11.39 -14.51 25.94
C GLY A 447 -10.85 -14.02 27.27
N ALA A 448 -9.85 -13.13 27.19
CA ALA A 448 -9.74 -12.05 28.17
C ALA A 448 -9.80 -10.75 27.36
N ALA A 449 -10.95 -10.08 27.39
CA ALA A 449 -11.13 -8.76 26.80
C ALA A 449 -10.13 -7.79 27.46
N ALA A 450 -9.43 -7.01 26.64
CA ALA A 450 -8.70 -5.84 27.11
C ALA A 450 -9.67 -4.96 27.93
N PRO A 451 -9.22 -4.31 29.01
CA PRO A 451 -10.10 -3.48 29.84
C PRO A 451 -10.80 -2.43 28.96
N ALA A 452 -12.12 -2.56 28.83
CA ALA A 452 -12.93 -1.66 28.03
C ALA A 452 -13.03 -0.31 28.77
N PHE A 453 -12.17 0.64 28.40
CA PHE A 453 -12.46 2.03 28.72
C PHE A 453 -13.77 2.40 28.01
N ASN A 454 -14.74 2.90 28.76
CA ASN A 454 -15.97 3.41 28.17
C ASN A 454 -15.83 4.92 28.09
N LEU A 455 -15.64 5.47 26.89
CA LEU A 455 -15.56 6.92 26.65
C LEU A 455 -16.86 7.49 26.08
N ILE A 456 -17.82 6.66 25.65
CA ILE A 456 -19.10 7.15 25.13
C ILE A 456 -20.07 7.37 26.30
N ARG A 457 -20.71 8.54 26.36
CA ARG A 457 -21.68 8.93 27.40
C ARG A 457 -23.02 9.26 26.75
N PRO A 458 -23.96 8.29 26.68
CA PRO A 458 -25.30 8.54 26.15
C PRO A 458 -26.04 9.60 26.96
N GLN A 459 -26.74 10.50 26.27
CA GLN A 459 -27.47 11.62 26.83
C GLN A 459 -28.94 11.56 26.39
N PRO A 460 -29.90 11.79 27.30
CA PRO A 460 -31.33 11.62 26.99
C PRO A 460 -31.95 12.78 26.21
N TYR A 461 -31.20 13.86 25.95
CA TYR A 461 -31.75 15.11 25.42
C TYR A 461 -32.05 15.04 23.92
N THR A 462 -33.22 15.56 23.54
CA THR A 462 -33.77 15.53 22.17
C THR A 462 -33.85 16.90 21.51
N GLU A 463 -33.60 17.97 22.27
CA GLU A 463 -33.69 19.35 21.82
C GLU A 463 -32.30 19.98 21.68
N TRP A 464 -32.16 20.96 20.77
CA TRP A 464 -30.90 21.67 20.52
C TRP A 464 -30.60 22.77 21.57
N ALA A 465 -31.47 22.96 22.55
CA ALA A 465 -31.27 23.91 23.65
C ALA A 465 -31.92 23.39 24.94
N PRO A 466 -31.49 22.22 25.46
CA PRO A 466 -32.12 21.63 26.64
C PRO A 466 -32.01 22.56 27.86
N GLN A 467 -33.04 22.54 28.69
CA GLN A 467 -33.01 23.24 29.98
C GLN A 467 -32.47 22.28 31.04
N LEU A 468 -31.32 22.63 31.63
CA LEU A 468 -30.60 21.80 32.60
C LEU A 468 -30.27 22.62 33.84
N ASP A 469 -30.28 21.98 35.00
CA ASP A 469 -29.74 22.57 36.22
C ASP A 469 -28.20 22.69 36.16
N ALA A 470 -27.65 23.51 37.06
CA ALA A 470 -26.21 23.78 37.09
C ALA A 470 -25.37 22.54 37.42
N ALA A 471 -25.88 21.61 38.23
CA ALA A 471 -25.16 20.41 38.64
C ALA A 471 -24.96 19.45 37.45
N THR A 472 -26.02 19.26 36.66
CA THR A 472 -26.00 18.46 35.44
C THR A 472 -25.06 19.06 34.41
N LYS A 473 -25.12 20.38 34.18
CA LYS A 473 -24.18 21.09 33.28
C LYS A 473 -22.72 20.89 33.72
N ALA A 474 -22.43 21.07 35.00
CA ALA A 474 -21.09 20.86 35.55
C ALA A 474 -20.62 19.40 35.38
N GLY A 475 -21.52 18.42 35.58
CA GLY A 475 -21.24 17.01 35.37
C GLY A 475 -20.88 16.70 33.91
N LEU A 476 -21.72 17.13 32.96
CA LEU A 476 -21.47 16.95 31.53
C LEU A 476 -20.19 17.62 31.06
N ARG A 477 -19.92 18.83 31.58
CA ARG A 477 -18.68 19.58 31.29
C ARG A 477 -17.47 18.78 31.76
N ARG A 478 -17.50 18.28 32.99
CA ARG A 478 -16.42 17.47 33.56
C ARG A 478 -16.17 16.22 32.73
N GLU A 479 -17.21 15.48 32.35
CA GLU A 479 -17.07 14.29 31.51
C GLU A 479 -16.43 14.62 30.15
N LEU A 480 -16.89 15.69 29.50
CA LEU A 480 -16.35 16.13 28.22
C LEU A 480 -14.88 16.55 28.33
N GLU A 481 -14.51 17.35 29.34
CA GLU A 481 -13.13 17.80 29.60
C GLU A 481 -12.19 16.64 29.97
N GLN A 482 -12.74 15.56 30.57
CA GLN A 482 -12.02 14.31 30.86
C GLN A 482 -11.85 13.40 29.63
N GLY A 483 -12.37 13.79 28.47
CA GLY A 483 -12.20 13.09 27.21
C GLY A 483 -13.33 12.13 26.85
N ALA A 484 -14.52 12.29 27.44
CA ALA A 484 -15.70 11.57 27.01
C ALA A 484 -16.27 12.13 25.70
N VAL A 485 -16.96 11.27 24.96
CA VAL A 485 -17.83 11.62 23.84
C VAL A 485 -19.27 11.67 24.36
N LEU A 486 -19.87 12.86 24.41
CA LEU A 486 -21.27 12.99 24.78
C LEU A 486 -22.13 12.61 23.57
N PHE A 487 -22.91 11.55 23.68
CA PHE A 487 -23.67 10.96 22.58
C PHE A 487 -25.17 11.17 22.78
N PHE A 488 -25.84 11.80 21.82
CA PHE A 488 -27.26 12.15 21.87
C PHE A 488 -28.01 11.31 20.81
N PRO A 489 -28.49 10.11 21.15
CA PRO A 489 -29.09 9.18 20.19
C PRO A 489 -30.36 9.71 19.52
N GLN A 490 -31.08 10.64 20.15
CA GLN A 490 -32.39 11.12 19.70
C GLN A 490 -32.41 12.62 19.37
N LEU A 491 -31.27 13.30 19.42
CA LEU A 491 -31.16 14.70 19.00
C LEU A 491 -31.01 14.79 17.48
N ARG A 492 -32.13 15.03 16.78
CA ARG A 492 -32.22 15.02 15.31
C ARG A 492 -32.08 16.42 14.71
N PHE A 493 -31.38 16.52 13.57
CA PHE A 493 -31.39 17.71 12.73
C PHE A 493 -32.49 17.61 11.67
N GLN A 494 -33.31 18.65 11.53
CA GLN A 494 -34.41 18.66 10.58
C GLN A 494 -34.02 19.35 9.26
N PHE A 495 -34.32 18.66 8.17
CA PHE A 495 -34.19 19.19 6.81
C PHE A 495 -35.41 20.04 6.44
N ALA A 496 -35.17 21.13 5.73
CA ALA A 496 -36.22 21.82 5.00
C ALA A 496 -36.55 21.03 3.72
N PRO A 497 -37.79 21.14 3.19
CA PRO A 497 -38.20 20.38 2.02
C PRO A 497 -37.22 20.48 0.85
N GLY A 498 -36.70 19.34 0.40
CA GLY A 498 -35.83 19.23 -0.77
C GLY A 498 -34.33 19.39 -0.46
N GLU A 499 -33.92 19.64 0.79
CA GLU A 499 -32.51 19.66 1.17
C GLU A 499 -31.90 18.25 1.26
N GLU A 500 -32.72 17.20 1.34
CA GLU A 500 -32.27 15.80 1.35
C GLU A 500 -31.47 15.45 0.09
N ARG A 501 -31.65 16.22 -0.99
CA ARG A 501 -30.84 16.09 -2.20
C ARG A 501 -29.35 16.28 -1.95
N PHE A 502 -28.95 17.07 -0.94
CA PHE A 502 -27.55 17.35 -0.61
C PHE A 502 -26.84 16.22 0.15
N LEU A 503 -27.54 15.12 0.45
CA LEU A 503 -26.92 13.90 0.98
C LEU A 503 -26.07 13.18 -0.09
N ASP A 504 -26.36 13.43 -1.38
CA ASP A 504 -25.65 12.82 -2.50
C ASP A 504 -24.26 13.46 -2.72
N SER A 505 -23.26 12.61 -2.95
CA SER A 505 -21.88 13.04 -3.26
C SER A 505 -21.72 13.90 -4.50
N ARG A 506 -22.69 13.89 -5.43
CA ARG A 506 -22.68 14.71 -6.66
C ARG A 506 -22.62 16.21 -6.41
N TRP A 507 -22.95 16.67 -5.21
CA TRP A 507 -22.89 18.09 -4.84
C TRP A 507 -21.50 18.53 -4.38
N SER A 508 -20.55 17.59 -4.24
CA SER A 508 -19.15 17.88 -3.94
C SER A 508 -18.34 18.06 -5.22
N ASP A 509 -17.38 19.00 -5.21
CA ASP A 509 -16.52 19.29 -6.36
C ASP A 509 -15.42 18.25 -6.63
N GLY A 510 -15.30 17.22 -5.78
CA GLY A 510 -14.29 16.16 -5.86
C GLY A 510 -12.85 16.62 -5.57
N LYS A 511 -12.59 17.92 -5.41
CA LYS A 511 -11.28 18.50 -5.13
C LYS A 511 -11.05 18.63 -3.64
N ALA A 512 -12.10 18.97 -2.89
CA ALA A 512 -12.06 19.09 -1.43
C ALA A 512 -12.62 17.84 -0.74
N LYS A 513 -12.11 17.54 0.47
CA LYS A 513 -12.58 16.41 1.29
C LYS A 513 -14.02 16.60 1.82
N ASN A 514 -14.46 17.85 1.88
CA ASN A 514 -15.74 18.29 2.43
C ASN A 514 -16.24 19.53 1.69
N ILE A 515 -17.56 19.70 1.72
CA ILE A 515 -18.21 20.98 1.49
C ILE A 515 -18.06 21.76 2.79
N ASN A 516 -17.54 22.98 2.76
CA ASN A 516 -17.20 23.72 3.96
C ASN A 516 -17.70 25.17 3.90
N LEU A 517 -18.30 25.63 4.98
CA LEU A 517 -18.65 27.02 5.24
C LEU A 517 -17.80 27.54 6.40
N ARG A 518 -16.96 28.54 6.17
CA ARG A 518 -16.25 29.21 7.27
C ARG A 518 -17.21 30.15 7.99
N ALA A 519 -16.99 30.40 9.28
CA ALA A 519 -17.90 31.16 10.14
C ALA A 519 -18.36 32.51 9.58
N ASN A 520 -17.47 33.23 8.88
CA ASN A 520 -17.74 34.56 8.34
C ASN A 520 -17.94 34.57 6.82
N ASP A 521 -17.89 33.41 6.16
CA ASP A 521 -18.09 33.33 4.71
C ASP A 521 -19.60 33.38 4.39
N GLN A 522 -19.94 33.96 3.24
CA GLN A 522 -21.31 33.99 2.72
C GLN A 522 -21.55 32.93 1.63
N ALA A 523 -20.56 32.07 1.38
CA ALA A 523 -20.60 31.06 0.34
C ALA A 523 -19.92 29.77 0.80
N VAL A 524 -20.48 28.65 0.37
CA VAL A 524 -19.91 27.32 0.59
C VAL A 524 -18.73 27.10 -0.36
N ARG A 525 -17.74 26.35 0.10
CA ARG A 525 -16.57 25.93 -0.68
C ARG A 525 -16.60 24.41 -0.86
N GLY A 526 -16.02 23.90 -1.94
CA GLY A 526 -15.97 22.45 -2.18
C GLY A 526 -17.27 21.86 -2.75
N ALA A 527 -18.19 22.70 -3.23
CA ALA A 527 -19.50 22.32 -3.75
C ALA A 527 -19.65 22.69 -5.24
N ILE A 528 -20.48 21.93 -5.94
CA ILE A 528 -20.91 22.17 -7.32
C ILE A 528 -22.43 22.21 -7.39
N GLY A 529 -23.00 23.06 -8.23
CA GLY A 529 -24.44 23.23 -8.37
C GLY A 529 -24.81 24.56 -9.01
N GLY A 530 -26.09 24.76 -9.34
CA GLY A 530 -26.59 26.06 -9.78
C GLY A 530 -26.57 27.09 -8.65
N GLU A 531 -26.79 28.36 -8.98
CA GLU A 531 -26.77 29.44 -7.98
C GLU A 531 -27.76 29.19 -6.83
N GLN A 532 -28.97 28.70 -7.14
CA GLN A 532 -29.97 28.38 -6.13
C GLN A 532 -29.55 27.20 -5.26
N ASP A 533 -28.93 26.15 -5.82
CA ASP A 533 -28.45 25.01 -5.05
C ASP A 533 -27.34 25.41 -4.07
N LEU A 534 -26.42 26.26 -4.50
CA LEU A 534 -25.36 26.78 -3.63
C LEU A 534 -25.91 27.65 -2.51
N LYS A 535 -26.98 28.43 -2.78
CA LYS A 535 -27.71 29.19 -1.75
C LYS A 535 -28.41 28.27 -0.75
N ASP A 536 -29.12 27.24 -1.23
CA ASP A 536 -29.84 26.29 -0.37
C ASP A 536 -28.85 25.50 0.50
N LEU A 537 -27.74 25.04 -0.08
CA LEU A 537 -26.66 24.35 0.63
C LEU A 537 -26.00 25.24 1.69
N TYR A 538 -25.82 26.53 1.39
CA TYR A 538 -25.37 27.52 2.37
C TYR A 538 -26.36 27.65 3.54
N GLN A 539 -27.68 27.73 3.26
CA GLN A 539 -28.70 27.83 4.31
C GLN A 539 -28.75 26.58 5.19
N LEU A 540 -28.67 25.39 4.59
CA LEU A 540 -28.60 24.11 5.30
C LEU A 540 -27.42 24.08 6.28
N ILE A 541 -26.21 24.37 5.79
CA ILE A 541 -24.98 24.31 6.59
C ILE A 541 -25.00 25.39 7.68
N ARG A 542 -25.48 26.60 7.37
CA ARG A 542 -25.59 27.69 8.34
C ARG A 542 -26.60 27.38 9.45
N ARG A 543 -27.75 26.79 9.13
CA ARG A 543 -28.75 26.37 10.12
C ARG A 543 -28.20 25.34 11.10
N TYR A 544 -27.46 24.34 10.59
CA TYR A 544 -26.78 23.36 11.45
C TYR A 544 -25.74 24.00 12.37
N ALA A 545 -24.98 24.99 11.88
CA ALA A 545 -24.02 25.74 12.69
C ALA A 545 -24.69 26.47 13.86
N GLU A 546 -25.83 27.11 13.61
CA GLU A 546 -26.62 27.83 14.62
C GLU A 546 -27.23 26.88 15.65
N TYR A 547 -27.72 25.71 15.21
CA TYR A 547 -28.27 24.68 16.10
C TYR A 547 -27.18 24.09 17.02
N SER A 548 -26.02 23.78 16.45
CA SER A 548 -24.87 23.28 17.19
C SER A 548 -24.39 24.29 18.25
N GLU A 549 -24.44 25.59 17.93
CA GLU A 549 -24.02 26.63 18.88
C GLU A 549 -25.01 26.77 20.03
N LYS A 550 -26.32 26.74 19.74
CA LYS A 550 -27.35 26.71 20.79
C LYS A 550 -27.16 25.54 21.74
N LEU A 551 -26.83 24.36 21.20
CA LEU A 551 -26.60 23.16 22.01
C LEU A 551 -25.38 23.35 22.91
N VAL A 552 -24.25 23.77 22.36
CA VAL A 552 -23.02 23.98 23.13
C VAL A 552 -23.21 25.04 24.22
N LEU A 553 -23.86 26.16 23.91
CA LEU A 553 -24.08 27.24 24.89
C LEU A 553 -25.14 26.89 25.94
N SER A 554 -26.11 26.03 25.62
CA SER A 554 -27.08 25.51 26.58
C SER A 554 -26.40 24.57 27.59
N LEU A 555 -25.57 23.65 27.10
CA LEU A 555 -24.86 22.67 27.91
C LEU A 555 -23.68 23.28 28.69
N PHE A 556 -22.93 24.19 28.06
CA PHE A 556 -21.67 24.75 28.54
C PHE A 556 -21.64 26.29 28.35
N PRO A 557 -22.51 27.04 29.04
CA PRO A 557 -22.56 28.50 28.89
C PRO A 557 -21.21 29.18 29.18
N GLU A 558 -20.38 28.60 30.03
CA GLU A 558 -19.04 29.09 30.40
C GLU A 558 -18.04 29.06 29.24
N TYR A 559 -18.30 28.26 28.20
CA TYR A 559 -17.48 28.26 26.99
C TYR A 559 -17.73 29.51 26.14
N GLY A 560 -18.93 30.11 26.20
CA GLY A 560 -19.36 31.19 25.32
C GLY A 560 -18.36 32.35 25.18
N PRO A 561 -17.90 32.98 26.27
CA PRO A 561 -16.93 34.09 26.22
C PRO A 561 -15.56 33.73 25.63
N HIS A 562 -15.27 32.43 25.49
CA HIS A 562 -13.96 31.89 25.13
C HIS A 562 -13.99 31.04 23.86
N MET A 563 -15.16 30.91 23.23
CA MET A 563 -15.41 30.05 22.10
C MET A 563 -15.46 30.87 20.82
N VAL A 564 -14.71 30.44 19.80
CA VAL A 564 -14.73 31.04 18.46
C VAL A 564 -15.25 30.01 17.47
N ARG A 565 -16.32 30.36 16.75
CA ARG A 565 -16.85 29.53 15.66
C ARG A 565 -15.82 29.43 14.52
N ALA A 566 -15.50 28.22 14.09
CA ALA A 566 -14.52 27.98 13.03
C ALA A 566 -15.19 27.68 11.67
N GLY A 567 -15.30 26.41 11.28
CA GLY A 567 -15.95 26.01 10.04
C GLY A 567 -17.00 24.94 10.28
N THR A 568 -18.00 24.92 9.41
CA THR A 568 -19.06 23.92 9.37
C THR A 568 -18.89 23.11 8.09
N SER A 569 -18.74 21.80 8.23
CA SER A 569 -18.47 20.90 7.11
C SER A 569 -19.62 19.92 6.88
N LEU A 570 -19.96 19.72 5.62
CA LEU A 570 -20.82 18.64 5.13
C LEU A 570 -19.96 17.64 4.36
N ARG A 571 -20.08 16.36 4.69
CA ARG A 571 -19.34 15.25 4.09
C ARG A 571 -20.34 14.26 3.46
N PRO A 572 -20.70 14.44 2.17
CA PRO A 572 -21.73 13.61 1.55
C PRO A 572 -21.23 12.20 1.17
N SER A 573 -19.94 12.03 0.85
CA SER A 573 -19.40 10.76 0.33
C SER A 573 -19.07 9.73 1.43
N GLU A 574 -19.02 8.45 1.08
CA GLU A 574 -18.58 7.35 1.97
C GLU A 574 -17.11 7.51 2.36
N ILE A 575 -16.74 7.23 3.61
CA ILE A 575 -15.36 7.38 4.10
C ILE A 575 -14.50 6.15 3.77
N ALA A 576 -15.08 4.96 3.85
CA ALA A 576 -14.37 3.72 3.57
C ALA A 576 -13.95 3.65 2.09
N GLY A 577 -12.72 3.20 1.84
CA GLY A 577 -12.21 2.98 0.49
C GLY A 577 -11.84 4.24 -0.29
N ARG A 578 -11.86 5.44 0.33
CA ARG A 578 -11.41 6.67 -0.34
C ARG A 578 -9.92 6.58 -0.70
N PRO A 579 -9.52 6.90 -1.93
CA PRO A 579 -8.12 6.92 -2.33
C PRO A 579 -7.44 8.18 -1.76
N VAL A 580 -7.00 8.12 -0.51
CA VAL A 580 -6.28 9.21 0.16
C VAL A 580 -4.96 8.72 0.74
N SER A 581 -3.96 9.61 0.78
CA SER A 581 -2.70 9.32 1.48
C SER A 581 -2.95 8.96 2.94
N TRP A 582 -2.10 8.12 3.55
CA TRP A 582 -2.22 7.70 4.94
C TRP A 582 -2.37 8.86 5.95
N ARG A 583 -1.77 10.03 5.69
CA ARG A 583 -1.94 11.23 6.54
C ARG A 583 -3.37 11.79 6.53
N LYS A 584 -4.04 11.69 5.38
CA LYS A 584 -5.40 12.21 5.12
C LYS A 584 -6.51 11.18 5.36
N ASP A 585 -6.11 9.92 5.59
CA ASP A 585 -6.98 8.80 5.89
C ASP A 585 -7.58 8.94 7.30
N ASP A 586 -8.91 9.09 7.37
CA ASP A 586 -9.65 9.21 8.64
C ASP A 586 -10.00 7.85 9.24
N THR A 587 -9.77 6.74 8.51
CA THR A 587 -10.04 5.37 9.00
C THR A 587 -8.97 4.86 9.95
N ARG A 588 -7.93 5.67 10.22
CA ARG A 588 -6.84 5.37 11.15
C ARG A 588 -7.01 6.18 12.44
N LEU A 589 -6.77 5.56 13.59
CA LEU A 589 -6.83 6.20 14.91
C LEU A 589 -5.88 7.40 14.96
N HIS A 590 -6.42 8.56 15.33
CA HIS A 590 -5.70 9.81 15.50
C HIS A 590 -6.41 10.76 16.46
N VAL A 591 -5.67 11.76 16.92
CA VAL A 591 -6.23 12.98 17.50
C VAL A 591 -6.12 14.09 16.47
N ASP A 592 -7.09 14.97 16.39
CA ASP A 592 -7.09 16.03 15.39
C ASP A 592 -5.98 17.06 15.66
N SER A 593 -5.28 17.42 14.59
CA SER A 593 -4.35 18.55 14.56
C SER A 593 -4.32 19.15 13.16
N PHE A 594 -4.21 20.47 13.05
CA PHE A 594 -4.20 21.14 11.75
C PHE A 594 -2.78 21.40 11.26
N PRO A 595 -2.36 20.83 10.11
CA PRO A 595 -1.01 21.01 9.59
C PRO A 595 -0.74 22.45 9.15
N SER A 596 -1.65 23.07 8.40
CA SER A 596 -1.43 24.40 7.83
C SER A 596 -1.95 25.56 8.69
N ASN A 597 -2.81 25.29 9.68
CA ASN A 597 -3.43 26.32 10.51
C ASN A 597 -3.28 25.98 12.01
N PRO A 598 -2.09 26.20 12.60
CA PRO A 598 -1.80 25.88 14.01
C PRO A 598 -2.87 26.44 14.97
N MET A 599 -3.17 25.75 16.06
CA MET A 599 -4.25 26.12 17.00
C MET A 599 -3.80 27.08 18.10
N LEU A 600 -2.48 27.30 18.25
CA LEU A 600 -1.91 28.16 19.30
C LEU A 600 -2.37 27.75 20.70
N GLY A 601 -2.49 26.44 20.95
CA GLY A 601 -2.93 25.90 22.24
C GLY A 601 -4.45 25.83 22.42
N GLN A 602 -5.25 26.37 21.49
CA GLN A 602 -6.71 26.25 21.58
C GLN A 602 -7.19 24.80 21.43
N ARG A 603 -8.28 24.46 22.14
CA ARG A 603 -8.92 23.13 22.10
C ARG A 603 -9.87 23.02 20.90
N LEU A 604 -10.01 21.79 20.38
CA LEU A 604 -10.91 21.48 19.25
C LEU A 604 -12.21 20.87 19.73
N LEU A 605 -13.20 21.72 20.03
CA LEU A 605 -14.55 21.25 20.34
C LEU A 605 -15.32 21.04 19.03
N ARG A 606 -15.89 19.85 18.85
CA ARG A 606 -16.69 19.52 17.67
C ARG A 606 -18.05 18.95 18.04
N VAL A 607 -19.07 19.40 17.30
CA VAL A 607 -20.40 18.81 17.28
C VAL A 607 -20.55 18.09 15.94
N PHE A 608 -20.93 16.83 16.00
CA PHE A 608 -21.07 15.96 14.85
C PHE A 608 -22.51 15.45 14.75
N HIS A 609 -23.00 15.26 13.52
CA HIS A 609 -24.33 14.71 13.28
C HIS A 609 -24.32 13.74 12.10
N ASN A 610 -24.92 12.57 12.30
CA ASN A 610 -25.16 11.62 11.22
C ASN A 610 -26.46 11.97 10.51
N ILE A 611 -26.37 12.61 9.34
CA ILE A 611 -27.54 12.97 8.53
C ILE A 611 -27.93 11.87 7.54
N ASP A 612 -27.20 10.75 7.47
CA ASP A 612 -27.60 9.61 6.62
C ASP A 612 -28.87 8.95 7.21
N PRO A 613 -29.98 8.86 6.45
CA PRO A 613 -31.20 8.22 6.93
C PRO A 613 -31.15 6.69 6.94
N GLN A 614 -30.17 6.07 6.27
CA GLN A 614 -30.10 4.64 6.01
C GLN A 614 -29.04 3.92 6.84
N ALA A 615 -27.89 4.56 7.07
CA ALA A 615 -26.72 3.89 7.62
C ALA A 615 -26.15 4.58 8.87
N PRO A 616 -25.62 3.81 9.84
CA PRO A 616 -24.87 4.39 10.94
C PRO A 616 -23.51 4.92 10.48
N ARG A 617 -23.01 5.93 11.19
CA ARG A 617 -21.61 6.36 11.13
C ARG A 617 -20.81 5.54 12.14
N VAL A 618 -19.80 4.81 11.67
CA VAL A 618 -19.03 3.89 12.51
C VAL A 618 -17.69 4.51 12.86
N TRP A 619 -17.42 4.67 14.15
CA TRP A 619 -16.12 5.11 14.66
C TRP A 619 -15.44 3.99 15.43
N ARG A 620 -14.11 4.01 15.44
CA ARG A 620 -13.33 3.40 16.53
C ARG A 620 -12.85 4.51 17.44
N VAL A 621 -13.03 4.32 18.73
CA VAL A 621 -12.52 5.20 19.79
C VAL A 621 -11.41 4.45 20.50
N GLY A 622 -10.20 5.00 20.46
CA GLY A 622 -9.01 4.39 21.07
C GLY A 622 -8.85 4.76 22.54
N GLU A 623 -7.75 4.31 23.13
CA GLU A 623 -7.42 4.52 24.54
C GLU A 623 -7.41 6.00 24.97
N PRO A 624 -7.54 6.31 26.28
CA PRO A 624 -7.47 7.68 26.78
C PRO A 624 -6.20 8.41 26.34
N PHE A 625 -6.31 9.72 26.11
CA PHE A 625 -5.20 10.54 25.61
C PHE A 625 -3.90 10.37 26.41
N GLY A 626 -4.00 10.23 27.74
CA GLY A 626 -2.85 10.04 28.61
C GLY A 626 -2.06 8.76 28.30
N ASP A 627 -2.74 7.67 27.98
CA ASP A 627 -2.08 6.39 27.68
C ASP A 627 -1.50 6.40 26.26
N PHE A 628 -2.26 6.95 25.30
CA PHE A 628 -1.76 7.27 23.97
C PHE A 628 -0.49 8.14 24.03
N ALA A 629 -0.49 9.19 24.84
CA ALA A 629 0.63 10.11 24.98
C ALA A 629 1.87 9.42 25.56
N LYS A 630 1.73 8.52 26.55
CA LYS A 630 2.85 7.72 27.09
C LYS A 630 3.63 6.99 26.00
N ARG A 631 2.94 6.44 24.99
CA ARG A 631 3.57 5.70 23.88
C ARG A 631 4.28 6.61 22.87
N PHE A 632 3.70 7.75 22.53
CA PHE A 632 4.14 8.54 21.37
C PHE A 632 4.85 9.84 21.70
N VAL A 633 4.62 10.47 22.85
CA VAL A 633 5.33 11.70 23.24
C VAL A 633 6.86 11.53 23.25
N PRO A 634 7.45 10.42 23.73
CA PRO A 634 8.89 10.19 23.66
C PRO A 634 9.45 10.18 22.23
N LYS A 635 8.60 9.88 21.23
CA LYS A 635 8.95 9.87 19.81
C LYS A 635 8.83 11.26 19.16
N THR A 636 8.24 12.24 19.84
CA THR A 636 8.07 13.61 19.30
C THR A 636 9.30 14.47 19.55
N LYS A 637 9.65 15.29 18.56
CA LYS A 637 10.75 16.26 18.65
C LYS A 637 10.24 17.67 18.89
N GLY A 638 10.98 18.45 19.68
CA GLY A 638 10.73 19.87 19.85
C GLY A 638 11.12 20.66 18.60
N MET A 639 10.71 21.93 18.55
CA MET A 639 11.11 22.81 17.46
C MET A 639 12.51 23.36 17.69
N TRP A 640 13.30 23.52 16.62
CA TRP A 640 14.59 24.20 16.68
C TRP A 640 14.41 25.74 16.66
N PRO A 641 15.35 26.53 17.22
CA PRO A 641 15.22 27.98 17.30
C PRO A 641 15.03 28.64 15.93
N GLY A 642 13.91 29.33 15.73
CA GLY A 642 13.58 29.99 14.46
C GLY A 642 12.76 29.13 13.47
N GLN A 643 12.56 27.84 13.73
CA GLN A 643 11.77 26.95 12.86
C GLN A 643 10.37 27.51 12.58
N ALA A 644 9.68 28.00 13.63
CA ALA A 644 8.33 28.54 13.49
C ALA A 644 8.27 29.75 12.54
N ARG A 645 9.30 30.60 12.58
CA ARG A 645 9.43 31.78 11.72
C ARG A 645 9.69 31.37 10.27
N VAL A 646 10.54 30.37 10.06
CA VAL A 646 10.82 29.82 8.73
C VAL A 646 9.58 29.18 8.12
N MET A 647 8.82 28.38 8.90
CA MET A 647 7.60 27.74 8.41
C MET A 647 6.51 28.76 8.02
N GLU A 648 6.37 29.85 8.77
CA GLU A 648 5.47 30.95 8.43
C GLU A 648 5.94 31.71 7.18
N MET A 649 7.22 32.09 7.12
CA MET A 649 7.81 32.81 5.99
C MET A 649 7.72 32.02 4.67
N LEU A 650 7.90 30.71 4.72
CA LEU A 650 7.76 29.82 3.57
C LEU A 650 6.30 29.44 3.26
N HIS A 651 5.32 30.04 3.93
CA HIS A 651 3.88 29.77 3.75
C HIS A 651 3.50 28.29 3.97
N ILE A 652 4.32 27.52 4.69
CA ILE A 652 4.01 26.13 5.11
C ILE A 652 2.89 26.16 6.16
N THR A 653 2.91 27.18 7.03
CA THR A 653 1.85 27.45 8.01
C THR A 653 1.31 28.86 7.83
N LYS A 654 -0.01 29.04 7.93
CA LYS A 654 -0.69 30.34 7.80
C LYS A 654 -0.36 31.35 8.91
N ARG A 655 0.21 30.87 10.01
CA ARG A 655 0.65 31.64 11.19
C ARG A 655 1.75 30.86 11.91
N ARG A 656 2.52 31.53 12.77
CA ARG A 656 3.53 30.87 13.62
C ARG A 656 2.97 29.64 14.32
N ARG A 657 3.67 28.52 14.19
CA ARG A 657 3.33 27.28 14.88
C ARG A 657 3.93 27.29 16.29
N SER A 658 3.12 27.01 17.30
CA SER A 658 3.60 26.80 18.68
C SER A 658 4.26 25.42 18.83
N GLU A 659 5.08 25.24 19.87
CA GLU A 659 5.66 23.92 20.14
C GLU A 659 4.56 22.88 20.44
N TYR A 660 3.51 23.28 21.17
CA TYR A 660 2.33 22.45 21.40
C TYR A 660 1.72 21.95 20.09
N ASP A 661 1.41 22.86 19.15
CA ASP A 661 0.83 22.49 17.85
C ASP A 661 1.77 21.58 17.04
N HIS A 662 3.08 21.81 17.15
CA HIS A 662 4.09 21.01 16.47
C HIS A 662 4.15 19.58 17.01
N ARG A 663 4.01 19.38 18.32
CA ARG A 663 3.97 18.06 18.93
C ARG A 663 2.64 17.36 18.70
N MET A 664 1.51 18.07 18.80
CA MET A 664 0.20 17.52 18.49
C MET A 664 0.10 17.02 17.05
N LEU A 665 0.70 17.74 16.08
CA LEU A 665 0.76 17.25 14.70
C LEU A 665 1.64 15.99 14.56
N GLN A 666 2.76 15.91 15.29
CA GLN A 666 3.57 14.70 15.32
C GLN A 666 2.81 13.54 15.95
N LEU A 667 2.06 13.75 17.04
CA LEU A 667 1.22 12.71 17.64
C LEU A 667 0.15 12.21 16.66
N HIS A 668 -0.52 13.13 15.96
CA HIS A 668 -1.46 12.79 14.88
C HIS A 668 -0.80 11.88 13.82
N ASP A 669 0.35 12.29 13.29
CA ASP A 669 1.04 11.55 12.22
C ASP A 669 1.63 10.22 12.71
N LEU A 670 2.22 10.18 13.90
CA LEU A 670 2.81 8.98 14.50
C LEU A 670 1.74 7.91 14.76
N ALA A 671 0.58 8.31 15.29
CA ALA A 671 -0.54 7.40 15.50
C ALA A 671 -0.98 6.76 14.17
N LYS A 672 -1.20 7.56 13.12
CA LYS A 672 -1.63 7.07 11.80
C LYS A 672 -0.60 6.21 11.09
N ALA A 673 0.69 6.45 11.34
CA ALA A 673 1.78 5.70 10.71
C ALA A 673 2.05 4.34 11.37
N ASP A 674 1.82 4.21 12.68
CA ASP A 674 2.12 3.00 13.45
C ASP A 674 1.02 1.93 13.25
N LEU A 675 1.18 1.08 12.23
CA LEU A 675 0.18 0.03 11.89
C LEU A 675 0.01 -1.03 12.99
N ASP A 676 1.05 -1.31 13.76
CA ASP A 676 0.98 -2.19 14.93
C ASP A 676 0.08 -1.58 16.00
N TYR A 677 0.28 -0.30 16.30
CA TYR A 677 -0.60 0.44 17.19
C TYR A 677 -2.04 0.44 16.71
N GLN A 678 -2.29 0.67 15.42
CA GLN A 678 -3.63 0.65 14.83
C GLN A 678 -4.33 -0.70 15.02
N ALA A 679 -3.60 -1.81 14.93
CA ALA A 679 -4.15 -3.16 15.03
C ALA A 679 -4.37 -3.60 16.49
N ASN A 680 -3.45 -3.25 17.39
CA ASN A 680 -3.32 -3.90 18.68
C ASN A 680 -3.69 -3.03 19.88
N VAL A 681 -3.81 -1.70 19.70
CA VAL A 681 -4.24 -0.83 20.80
C VAL A 681 -5.67 -1.17 21.20
N ALA A 682 -5.94 -1.08 22.51
CA ALA A 682 -7.30 -1.13 23.01
C ALA A 682 -8.13 -0.02 22.35
N GLN A 683 -9.24 -0.41 21.74
CA GLN A 683 -10.13 0.44 20.97
C GLN A 683 -11.54 -0.15 20.96
N GLN A 684 -12.54 0.72 20.99
CA GLN A 684 -13.95 0.37 20.96
C GLN A 684 -14.56 0.84 19.64
N GLU A 685 -15.16 -0.08 18.89
CA GLU A 685 -16.02 0.31 17.77
C GLU A 685 -17.38 0.76 18.29
N PHE A 686 -17.85 1.91 17.82
CA PHE A 686 -19.15 2.48 18.18
C PHE A 686 -19.88 2.95 16.92
N GLN A 687 -21.18 2.65 16.86
CA GLN A 687 -22.05 3.02 15.76
C GLN A 687 -22.95 4.16 16.19
N PHE A 688 -22.83 5.30 15.51
CA PHE A 688 -23.73 6.45 15.65
C PHE A 688 -24.91 6.28 14.67
N PRO A 689 -26.12 5.92 15.15
CA PRO A 689 -27.25 5.62 14.28
C PRO A 689 -27.70 6.82 13.41
N PRO A 690 -28.50 6.58 12.36
CA PRO A 690 -29.16 7.64 11.59
C PRO A 690 -29.81 8.70 12.48
N GLY A 691 -29.52 9.98 12.21
CA GLY A 691 -30.10 11.13 12.90
C GLY A 691 -29.55 11.41 14.29
N SER A 692 -28.46 10.77 14.71
CA SER A 692 -27.86 10.99 16.04
C SER A 692 -26.79 12.10 16.04
N THR A 693 -26.58 12.73 17.20
CA THR A 693 -25.61 13.82 17.43
C THR A 693 -24.57 13.40 18.47
N TRP A 694 -23.34 13.90 18.37
CA TRP A 694 -22.35 13.76 19.45
C TRP A 694 -21.42 14.97 19.56
N ILE A 695 -20.89 15.20 20.77
CA ILE A 695 -19.98 16.29 21.11
C ILE A 695 -18.69 15.71 21.68
N VAL A 696 -17.55 16.23 21.22
CA VAL A 696 -16.24 15.74 21.65
C VAL A 696 -15.15 16.81 21.50
N PHE A 697 -14.12 16.73 22.35
CA PHE A 697 -12.82 17.37 22.09
C PHE A 697 -11.97 16.47 21.17
N SER A 698 -11.97 16.74 19.87
CA SER A 698 -11.34 15.84 18.90
C SER A 698 -9.81 15.92 18.88
N ASP A 699 -9.21 16.93 19.51
CA ASP A 699 -7.78 17.01 19.82
C ASP A 699 -7.35 16.14 21.02
N GLN A 700 -8.32 15.62 21.79
CA GLN A 700 -8.07 14.78 22.98
C GLN A 700 -8.56 13.34 22.75
N VAL A 701 -9.71 13.14 22.13
CA VAL A 701 -10.24 11.80 21.89
C VAL A 701 -9.55 11.17 20.70
N LEU A 702 -8.91 10.03 20.94
CA LEU A 702 -8.33 9.21 19.90
C LEU A 702 -9.45 8.52 19.12
N HIS A 703 -9.59 8.83 17.83
CA HIS A 703 -10.71 8.34 17.03
C HIS A 703 -10.34 8.01 15.58
N ALA A 704 -11.14 7.15 14.96
CA ALA A 704 -11.07 6.79 13.54
C ALA A 704 -12.49 6.67 12.99
N ALA A 705 -12.80 7.30 11.86
CA ALA A 705 -14.07 7.14 11.18
C ALA A 705 -13.95 5.97 10.18
N MET A 706 -14.46 4.80 10.55
CA MET A 706 -14.28 3.58 9.76
C MET A 706 -15.17 3.53 8.52
N ARG A 707 -16.44 3.96 8.67
CA ARG A 707 -17.48 3.90 7.64
C ARG A 707 -18.55 4.95 7.90
N GLY A 708 -19.28 5.36 6.88
CA GLY A 708 -20.46 6.22 6.95
C GLY A 708 -20.32 7.47 6.08
N ARG A 709 -21.29 7.67 5.20
CA ARG A 709 -21.45 8.85 4.36
C ARG A 709 -22.31 9.92 5.04
N ALA A 710 -22.67 10.98 4.30
CA ALA A 710 -23.62 12.03 4.68
C ALA A 710 -23.57 12.43 6.17
N MET A 711 -22.62 13.29 6.52
CA MET A 711 -22.40 13.72 7.90
C MET A 711 -22.04 15.19 7.98
N MET A 712 -22.53 15.86 9.04
CA MET A 712 -22.23 17.25 9.34
C MET A 712 -21.34 17.39 10.57
N GLU A 713 -20.53 18.44 10.56
CA GLU A 713 -19.58 18.76 11.62
C GLU A 713 -19.51 20.27 11.81
N GLN A 714 -19.67 20.72 13.06
CA GLN A 714 -19.41 22.10 13.47
C GLN A 714 -18.16 22.13 14.37
N THR A 715 -17.15 22.90 13.98
CA THR A 715 -15.93 23.10 14.78
C THR A 715 -15.94 24.42 15.54
N TYR A 716 -15.48 24.40 16.78
CA TYR A 716 -15.18 25.56 17.60
C TYR A 716 -13.74 25.53 18.10
N TYR A 717 -13.11 26.69 18.14
CA TYR A 717 -11.84 26.89 18.83
C TYR A 717 -12.13 27.42 20.21
N LEU A 718 -11.77 26.65 21.23
CA LEU A 718 -12.01 27.02 22.63
C LEU A 718 -10.68 27.42 23.27
N SER A 719 -10.65 28.59 23.89
CA SER A 719 -9.48 29.02 24.66
C SER A 719 -9.23 28.05 25.82
N PRO A 720 -7.97 27.69 26.14
CA PRO A 720 -7.64 26.91 27.32
C PRO A 720 -8.18 27.51 28.62
N LYS A 721 -8.35 28.84 28.67
CA LYS A 721 -8.93 29.55 29.82
C LYS A 721 -10.37 29.15 30.16
N ALA A 722 -11.08 28.52 29.21
CA ALA A 722 -12.44 28.04 29.40
C ALA A 722 -12.51 26.63 30.02
N ILE A 723 -11.40 25.91 30.08
CA ILE A 723 -11.37 24.54 30.60
C ILE A 723 -11.31 24.60 32.13
N SER A 724 -12.21 23.90 32.82
CA SER A 724 -12.17 23.83 34.28
C SER A 724 -11.27 22.71 34.80
N ASP A 725 -11.31 21.56 34.14
CA ASP A 725 -10.53 20.38 34.47
C ASP A 725 -9.45 20.16 33.40
N HIS A 726 -8.25 20.65 33.69
CA HIS A 726 -7.11 20.47 32.81
C HIS A 726 -6.46 19.09 32.92
N THR A 727 -6.84 18.24 33.88
CA THR A 727 -6.09 17.03 34.27
C THR A 727 -5.86 16.05 33.13
N HIS A 728 -6.78 15.97 32.16
CA HIS A 728 -6.72 15.08 31.01
C HIS A 728 -6.52 15.82 29.68
N SER A 729 -6.45 17.16 29.72
CA SER A 729 -6.25 17.96 28.52
C SER A 729 -4.90 17.62 27.87
N PRO A 730 -4.82 17.62 26.52
CA PRO A 730 -3.57 17.30 25.83
C PRO A 730 -2.39 18.20 26.25
N GLU A 731 -2.67 19.48 26.49
CA GLU A 731 -1.70 20.46 26.98
C GLU A 731 -1.10 20.05 28.33
N ALA A 732 -1.94 19.77 29.34
CA ALA A 732 -1.46 19.39 30.66
C ALA A 732 -0.76 18.02 30.68
N VAL A 733 -1.23 17.07 29.86
CA VAL A 733 -0.56 15.77 29.69
C VAL A 733 0.83 15.96 29.10
N LEU A 734 0.96 16.73 28.01
CA LEU A 734 2.26 17.03 27.41
C LEU A 734 3.17 17.80 28.38
N ALA A 735 2.64 18.79 29.10
CA ALA A 735 3.41 19.60 30.04
C ALA A 735 4.00 18.74 31.17
N ARG A 736 3.19 17.82 31.74
CA ARG A 736 3.68 16.85 32.74
C ARG A 736 4.75 15.93 32.19
N MET A 737 4.52 15.36 31.00
CA MET A 737 5.46 14.40 30.40
C MET A 737 6.80 15.03 29.98
N LEU A 738 6.78 16.30 29.57
CA LEU A 738 7.97 17.02 29.11
C LEU A 738 8.61 17.89 30.19
N GLY A 739 8.01 17.96 31.38
CA GLY A 739 8.53 18.72 32.52
C GLY A 739 8.54 20.24 32.33
N ARG A 740 7.71 20.78 31.44
CA ARG A 740 7.62 22.23 31.16
C ARG A 740 6.27 22.63 30.56
N PRO A 741 5.80 23.88 30.74
CA PRO A 741 4.57 24.37 30.14
C PRO A 741 4.60 24.32 28.60
N MET A 742 3.50 23.89 27.98
CA MET A 742 3.39 23.79 26.51
C MET A 742 2.75 25.00 25.85
N VAL A 743 1.96 25.75 26.60
CA VAL A 743 1.29 26.97 26.17
C VAL A 743 1.71 28.09 27.13
N ALA A 744 1.96 29.29 26.61
CA ALA A 744 2.20 30.46 27.44
C ALA A 744 0.87 30.86 28.13
N GLY A 745 0.89 31.03 29.45
CA GLY A 745 -0.29 31.37 30.26
C GLY A 745 -0.96 32.69 29.88
#